data_AF-A0A9D4YRI4-F1
#
_entry.id   AF-A0A9D4YRI4-F1
#
_cell.length_a   1.000
_cell.length_b   1.000
_cell.length_c   1.000
_cell.angle_alpha   90.00
_cell.angle_beta   90.00
_cell.angle_gamma   90.00
#
_symmetry.space_group_name_H-M   'P 1'
#
loop_
_entity.id
_entity.type
_entity.pdbx_description
1 polymer ?
#
loop_
_entity_poly.entity_id
_entity_poly.type
_entity_poly.pdbx_seq_one_letter_code
_entity_poly.pdbx_strand_id
1 'polypeptide(L)'
;MGSSIRQLYIILWKDIYINQIRRHVVWTLLELAFAVIAMYGIGKDSLEQRFGGPIPEEAFARVQPLQLWEHTATKILYTPDVELLAKVIRKVREDLSIESAEAVATPSELDDRVERGFDHYGSVVGVAFEEDLSDVHNLPDQMRYRVRMQGRGFDIHLRYWKDLETPGPLPVYSTSEMNALLPLQYSLEHHMLHQILVALFGEATAEPVQLQLQRFPYPAYYPEGFNSTYSRMVFHFGVGFLLPFASVVAKITDEKCSGMRELLSIAGTSELVYWGSHFLSASFTTLLLSCVCMLFLFVFGTEPALSYSDPLLVFVVLITFNSLTILHAMFVSVLLTSSRLSIIFSMIYWICSIAFPYLMLQNPLGRGYYLRSRASKIITSMSPGMGLHWAFMVIERFERFRGGVNWSNMNDSASTLDNVSLSDLLMVNVCTCFLMIFLIWYMDNIIPWGPGIHKPPWFPFLKSYWIPQPTKNVKNRPNPDPTLFETDPRDLIPAIQVTNLKKITVLLGPCGSGLVHPSSGQVIVDNYDVVLHTEEARERIAYCPADNVLFDELTVEEHLLFFAMLKGLGMSKIRPEINLLLTDIQMSAYMSYRPSTLSDGLKRLLCVAITLLVASKCKIMIFDEPTATMDPHSQREVWELLLKARRHCCILLTTQNLHEADVLADKIGIMNKGLLWCSGSPVFLRERFRAGYNIRITKEPGCDAAAIEALFRRYIPNAVVKLDTNFEVTNDPSFHTGVDAGTSVSTDRDYVYKPRRAPGKRTFPSQLAWLLKKRFYIWLRDWHPPVAVSRVTSASETKGSLAQVRWVVPVCVLLLATYFQHLFTEDRIVSSDFYKDRFFYSVRTLHVPAVGFMTANGSTDPVARHLMKIFAEEDVHLIDVTAGHTNSRLLDYAYDNPRAYNYLLLFGAVLKENSAQATLWFNGQSPHAAPLIVNMYHSALLRNITQRPTARFLLYNHPYSNDTLAEHHSADDDDSDIQDLQASVQSKLFIAGLPLSADALLIEVLMGIFTPLALCFHAASFVVYPIVERCSKFQHLQMMTGVSGAVYWLSNFIFDTLLAASCAVIFVPTICFSHRYTQKAEYIAMLALLFVAHGLSMVPFCYLASTLFCDSSFALSIMVIFFFFIGEVTQEVYM
;
A
#
# COMPACT_ATOMS: atom_id res chain seq x y z
N MET A 1 16.83 -30.13 -18.63
CA MET A 1 17.23 -28.72 -18.89
C MET A 1 16.74 -28.18 -20.23
N GLY A 2 16.87 -28.92 -21.35
CA GLY A 2 16.42 -28.43 -22.67
C GLY A 2 14.90 -28.21 -22.84
N SER A 3 14.03 -29.00 -22.19
CA SER A 3 12.57 -28.83 -22.28
C SER A 3 12.07 -27.60 -21.53
N SER A 4 12.55 -27.36 -20.30
CA SER A 4 12.14 -26.24 -19.45
C SER A 4 12.54 -24.88 -20.05
N ILE A 5 13.74 -24.78 -20.65
CA ILE A 5 14.20 -23.56 -21.33
C ILE A 5 13.34 -23.28 -22.58
N ARG A 6 12.99 -24.32 -23.34
CA ARG A 6 12.08 -24.19 -24.48
C ARG A 6 10.70 -23.70 -24.03
N GLN A 7 10.14 -24.29 -22.97
CA GLN A 7 8.85 -23.87 -22.41
C GLN A 7 8.90 -22.41 -21.95
N LEU A 8 9.96 -22.00 -21.25
CA LEU A 8 10.17 -20.62 -20.83
C LEU A 8 10.18 -19.66 -22.02
N TYR A 9 10.93 -19.97 -23.08
CA TYR A 9 10.98 -19.17 -24.30
C TYR A 9 9.59 -19.01 -24.95
N ILE A 10 8.79 -20.08 -25.01
CA ILE A 10 7.46 -20.06 -25.61
C ILE A 10 6.50 -19.17 -24.80
N ILE A 11 6.53 -19.27 -23.46
CA ILE A 11 5.69 -18.45 -22.59
C ILE A 11 6.11 -16.97 -22.69
N LEU A 12 7.42 -16.69 -22.71
CA LEU A 12 7.93 -15.33 -22.91
C LEU A 12 7.56 -14.78 -24.29
N TRP A 13 7.57 -15.60 -25.33
CA TRP A 13 7.10 -15.19 -26.66
C TRP A 13 5.62 -14.82 -26.64
N LYS A 14 4.76 -15.60 -25.96
CA LYS A 14 3.35 -15.22 -25.75
C LYS A 14 3.24 -13.90 -25.00
N ASP A 15 3.88 -13.79 -23.85
CA ASP A 15 3.70 -12.68 -22.92
C ASP A 15 4.30 -11.35 -23.40
N ILE A 16 5.52 -11.39 -23.92
CA ILE A 16 6.24 -10.19 -24.36
C ILE A 16 5.86 -9.86 -25.80
N TYR A 17 6.01 -10.81 -26.72
CA TYR A 17 5.87 -10.49 -28.15
C TYR A 17 4.40 -10.36 -28.58
N ILE A 18 3.54 -11.34 -28.27
CA ILE A 18 2.13 -11.28 -28.67
C ILE A 18 1.35 -10.28 -27.82
N ASN A 19 1.44 -10.41 -26.50
CA ASN A 19 0.61 -9.62 -25.60
C ASN A 19 1.15 -8.20 -25.46
N GLN A 20 2.37 -7.98 -24.97
CA GLN A 20 2.90 -6.63 -24.76
C GLN A 20 3.21 -5.87 -26.07
N ILE A 21 3.96 -6.46 -27.01
CA ILE A 21 4.49 -5.75 -28.20
C ILE A 21 3.51 -5.70 -29.38
N ARG A 22 2.62 -6.68 -29.56
CA ARG A 22 1.73 -6.69 -30.74
C ARG A 22 0.34 -6.12 -30.45
N ARG A 23 -0.14 -6.22 -29.21
CA ARG A 23 -1.55 -5.96 -28.88
C ARG A 23 -1.76 -4.91 -27.79
N HIS A 24 -1.00 -5.02 -26.70
CA HIS A 24 -1.11 -4.13 -25.55
C HIS A 24 -0.03 -3.04 -25.55
N VAL A 25 0.52 -2.69 -26.73
CA VAL A 25 1.50 -1.61 -26.87
C VAL A 25 0.94 -0.31 -26.32
N VAL A 26 -0.32 0.00 -26.65
CA VAL A 26 -1.01 1.19 -26.15
C VAL A 26 -1.06 1.18 -24.63
N TRP A 27 -1.35 0.03 -24.01
CA TRP A 27 -1.37 -0.09 -22.55
C TRP A 27 0.03 0.13 -21.95
N THR A 28 1.06 -0.52 -22.48
CA THR A 28 2.45 -0.32 -22.03
C THR A 28 2.93 1.12 -22.25
N LEU A 29 2.51 1.76 -23.35
CA LEU A 29 2.80 3.17 -23.61
C LEU A 29 2.04 4.09 -22.65
N LEU A 30 0.81 3.74 -22.26
CA LEU A 30 0.05 4.46 -21.24
C LEU A 30 0.70 4.33 -19.86
N GLU A 31 1.18 3.15 -19.48
CA GLU A 31 1.94 2.95 -18.23
C GLU A 31 3.21 3.82 -18.22
N LEU A 32 3.97 3.81 -19.32
CA LEU A 32 5.16 4.66 -19.46
C LEU A 32 4.82 6.15 -19.51
N ALA A 33 3.76 6.54 -20.24
CA ALA A 33 3.31 7.93 -20.32
C ALA A 33 2.82 8.45 -18.97
N PHE A 34 2.09 7.64 -18.20
CA PHE A 34 1.67 7.98 -16.84
C PHE A 34 2.88 8.25 -15.95
N ALA A 35 3.91 7.40 -16.01
CA ALA A 35 5.13 7.63 -15.25
C ALA A 35 5.89 8.89 -15.72
N VAL A 36 5.96 9.15 -17.03
CA VAL A 36 6.55 10.39 -17.57
C VAL A 36 5.77 11.62 -17.13
N ILE A 37 4.44 11.58 -17.14
CA ILE A 37 3.57 12.68 -16.67
C ILE A 37 3.78 12.91 -15.17
N ALA A 38 3.80 11.84 -14.36
CA ALA A 38 4.11 11.92 -12.94
C ALA A 38 5.48 12.58 -12.72
N MET A 39 6.51 12.20 -13.51
CA MET A 39 7.83 12.83 -13.45
C MET A 39 7.83 14.28 -13.94
N TYR A 40 7.03 14.63 -14.95
CA TYR A 40 6.92 16.01 -15.42
C TYR A 40 6.25 16.94 -14.38
N GLY A 41 5.40 16.39 -13.51
CA GLY A 41 4.79 17.09 -12.38
C GLY A 41 5.78 17.66 -11.36
N ILE A 42 7.06 17.28 -11.43
CA ILE A 42 8.15 17.84 -10.62
C ILE A 42 8.36 19.34 -10.90
N GLY A 43 7.92 19.85 -12.06
CA GLY A 43 8.01 21.26 -12.45
C GLY A 43 9.42 21.64 -12.89
N LYS A 44 9.55 22.30 -14.05
CA LYS A 44 10.84 22.73 -14.60
C LYS A 44 11.57 23.70 -13.67
N ASP A 45 10.82 24.57 -12.98
CA ASP A 45 11.36 25.56 -12.05
C ASP A 45 11.93 24.93 -10.76
N SER A 46 11.45 23.75 -10.36
CA SER A 46 12.01 23.00 -9.22
C SER A 46 13.39 22.41 -9.53
N LEU A 47 13.68 22.16 -10.82
CA LEU A 47 14.94 21.60 -11.33
C LEU A 47 15.99 22.69 -11.65
N GLU A 48 15.57 23.94 -11.85
CA GLU A 48 16.46 25.07 -12.18
C GLU A 48 17.08 25.73 -10.94
N GLN A 49 17.42 24.95 -9.90
CA GLN A 49 18.16 25.48 -8.75
C GLN A 49 19.66 25.53 -9.07
N ARG A 50 20.12 26.72 -9.49
CA ARG A 50 21.55 27.00 -9.66
C ARG A 50 22.26 26.98 -8.30
N PHE A 51 23.49 26.47 -8.27
CA PHE A 51 24.38 26.65 -7.12
C PHE A 51 24.37 28.11 -6.68
N GLY A 52 24.16 28.33 -5.39
CA GLY A 52 24.58 29.58 -4.78
C GLY A 52 26.08 29.70 -4.99
N GLY A 53 26.53 30.78 -5.63
CA GLY A 53 27.96 31.07 -5.72
C GLY A 53 28.59 31.06 -4.32
N PRO A 54 29.92 30.85 -4.21
CA PRO A 54 30.60 31.05 -2.93
C PRO A 54 30.23 32.45 -2.43
N ILE A 55 29.73 32.53 -1.20
CA ILE A 55 29.29 33.82 -0.68
C ILE A 55 30.53 34.72 -0.59
N PRO A 56 30.53 35.90 -1.24
CA PRO A 56 31.70 36.77 -1.28
C PRO A 56 32.09 37.24 0.12
N GLU A 57 33.39 37.50 0.35
CA GLU A 57 33.95 37.98 1.63
C GLU A 57 33.20 39.19 2.22
N GLU A 58 32.61 40.03 1.35
CA GLU A 58 31.89 41.26 1.72
C GLU A 58 30.53 41.01 2.40
N ALA A 59 29.90 39.84 2.22
CA ALA A 59 28.64 39.49 2.88
C ALA A 59 28.82 39.11 4.37
N PHE A 60 30.08 39.01 4.83
CA PHE A 60 30.46 38.63 6.19
C PHE A 60 31.23 39.77 6.90
N ALA A 61 30.78 41.01 6.69
CA ALA A 61 31.35 42.18 7.37
C ALA A 61 31.44 41.91 8.88
N ARG A 62 32.54 42.33 9.52
CA ARG A 62 32.68 42.22 10.97
C ARG A 62 31.61 43.06 11.63
N VAL A 63 30.66 42.42 12.30
CA VAL A 63 29.54 43.10 12.95
C VAL A 63 29.84 43.20 14.45
N GLN A 64 29.50 44.34 15.05
CA GLN A 64 29.47 44.46 16.50
C GLN A 64 28.17 43.84 17.03
N PRO A 65 28.20 43.05 18.12
CA PRO A 65 27.00 42.43 18.67
C PRO A 65 25.83 43.42 18.87
N LEU A 66 26.11 44.66 19.27
CA LEU A 66 25.10 45.71 19.50
C LEU A 66 24.37 46.17 18.23
N GLN A 67 25.01 46.08 17.06
CA GLN A 67 24.40 46.51 15.78
C GLN A 67 23.32 45.55 15.27
N LEU A 68 23.20 44.37 15.90
CA LEU A 68 22.22 43.33 15.54
C LEU A 68 20.88 43.52 16.25
N TRP A 69 20.72 44.52 17.14
CA TRP A 69 19.50 44.73 17.91
C TRP A 69 18.34 45.22 17.03
N GLU A 70 17.40 44.32 16.72
CA GLU A 70 16.21 44.61 15.90
C GLU A 70 14.90 44.72 16.74
N HIS A 71 14.94 44.34 18.01
CA HIS A 71 13.76 44.27 18.88
C HIS A 71 13.53 45.56 19.68
N THR A 72 12.35 46.18 19.58
CA THR A 72 11.99 47.32 20.44
C THR A 72 11.35 46.82 21.74
N ALA A 73 12.15 46.25 22.64
CA ALA A 73 11.67 45.98 24.00
C ALA A 73 11.35 47.30 24.70
N THR A 74 10.15 47.43 25.27
CA THR A 74 9.72 48.65 25.98
C THR A 74 10.16 48.63 27.44
N LYS A 75 10.37 47.45 28.03
CA LYS A 75 10.71 47.31 29.45
C LYS A 75 11.59 46.12 29.76
N ILE A 76 12.60 46.31 30.62
CA ILE A 76 13.39 45.23 31.24
C ILE A 76 12.93 45.04 32.69
N LEU A 77 12.61 43.79 33.07
CA LEU A 77 12.43 43.37 34.44
C LEU A 77 13.67 42.59 34.89
N TYR A 78 14.19 42.83 36.09
CA TYR A 78 15.34 42.10 36.60
C TYR A 78 15.22 41.68 38.07
N THR A 79 15.92 40.61 38.44
CA THR A 79 16.02 40.11 39.83
C THR A 79 17.39 39.44 40.03
N PRO A 80 18.04 39.55 41.20
CA PRO A 80 17.62 40.22 42.44
C PRO A 80 17.81 41.75 42.44
N ASP A 81 17.11 42.47 43.32
CA ASP A 81 17.23 43.93 43.49
C ASP A 81 18.53 44.30 44.23
N VAL A 82 19.63 44.37 43.48
CA VAL A 82 20.98 44.63 43.99
C VAL A 82 21.60 45.81 43.25
N GLU A 83 22.33 46.67 43.97
CA GLU A 83 22.94 47.90 43.42
C GLU A 83 23.88 47.62 42.23
N LEU A 84 24.66 46.53 42.27
CA LEU A 84 25.52 46.08 41.18
C LEU A 84 24.70 45.85 39.90
N LEU A 85 23.62 45.08 40.01
CA LEU A 85 22.77 44.72 38.88
C LEU A 85 22.00 45.95 38.36
N ALA A 86 21.55 46.83 39.25
CA ALA A 86 20.91 48.09 38.87
C ALA A 86 21.84 48.99 38.02
N LYS A 87 23.13 49.06 38.36
CA LYS A 87 24.14 49.80 37.57
C LYS A 87 24.37 49.17 36.19
N VAL A 88 24.40 47.84 36.11
CA VAL A 88 24.57 47.10 34.86
C VAL A 88 23.35 47.28 33.95
N ILE A 89 22.14 47.03 34.47
CA ILE A 89 20.90 47.15 33.70
C ILE A 89 20.68 48.58 33.20
N ARG A 90 21.10 49.60 33.96
CA ARG A 90 21.06 50.99 33.49
C ARG A 90 21.93 51.21 32.24
N LYS A 91 23.13 50.64 32.20
CA LYS A 91 24.00 50.70 31.02
C LYS A 91 23.47 49.87 29.85
N VAL A 92 22.93 48.68 30.13
CA VAL A 92 22.28 47.83 29.11
C VAL A 92 21.10 48.56 28.46
N ARG A 93 20.30 49.29 29.27
CA ARG A 93 19.21 50.15 28.78
C ARG A 93 19.72 51.25 27.84
N GLU A 94 20.85 51.88 28.18
CA GLU A 94 21.47 52.94 27.37
C GLU A 94 22.00 52.37 26.04
N ASP A 95 22.68 51.21 26.06
CA ASP A 95 23.21 50.54 24.85
C ASP A 95 22.11 50.10 23.88
N LEU A 96 20.98 49.57 24.39
CA LEU A 96 19.90 48.98 23.60
C LEU A 96 18.71 49.93 23.37
N SER A 97 18.78 51.18 23.85
CA SER A 97 17.71 52.19 23.72
C SER A 97 16.34 51.73 24.26
N ILE A 98 16.32 51.09 25.44
CA ILE A 98 15.08 50.57 26.07
C ILE A 98 14.42 51.64 26.94
N GLU A 99 13.09 51.74 26.92
CA GLU A 99 12.37 52.86 27.55
C GLU A 99 12.41 52.82 29.10
N SER A 100 12.27 51.64 29.72
CA SER A 100 12.22 51.51 31.19
C SER A 100 12.84 50.21 31.73
N ALA A 101 13.31 50.24 32.98
CA ALA A 101 13.81 49.07 33.69
C ALA A 101 13.30 49.04 35.14
N GLU A 102 12.88 47.88 35.64
CA GLU A 102 12.30 47.71 36.98
C GLU A 102 12.82 46.44 37.67
N ALA A 103 13.12 46.53 38.97
CA ALA A 103 13.53 45.39 39.79
C ALA A 103 12.30 44.63 40.32
N VAL A 104 12.41 43.30 40.42
CA VAL A 104 11.36 42.42 40.93
C VAL A 104 11.91 41.56 42.08
N ALA A 105 11.10 41.37 43.13
CA ALA A 105 11.53 40.76 44.38
C ALA A 105 11.76 39.25 44.27
N THR A 106 10.97 38.55 43.45
CA THR A 106 11.09 37.09 43.27
C THR A 106 11.17 36.66 41.80
N PRO A 107 11.90 35.59 41.48
CA PRO A 107 11.93 35.04 40.12
C PRO A 107 10.57 34.57 39.60
N SER A 108 9.65 34.14 40.48
CA SER A 108 8.28 33.78 40.10
C SER A 108 7.44 34.99 39.72
N GLU A 109 7.54 36.08 40.49
CA GLU A 109 6.86 37.33 40.14
C GLU A 109 7.40 37.94 38.84
N LEU A 110 8.70 37.76 38.56
CA LEU A 110 9.30 38.12 37.28
C LEU A 110 8.62 37.37 36.14
N ASP A 111 8.47 36.05 36.28
CA ASP A 111 7.84 35.19 35.27
C ASP A 111 6.37 35.60 35.04
N ASP A 112 5.58 35.79 36.12
CA ASP A 112 4.16 36.21 36.05
C ASP A 112 3.97 37.61 35.43
N ARG A 113 4.96 38.51 35.60
CA ARG A 113 4.88 39.90 35.08
C ARG A 113 5.35 40.00 33.64
N VAL A 114 6.35 39.21 33.25
CA VAL A 114 6.70 39.04 31.84
C VAL A 114 5.52 38.44 31.08
N GLU A 115 4.79 37.50 31.71
CA GLU A 115 3.55 36.91 31.19
C GLU A 115 2.43 37.94 31.03
N ARG A 116 2.06 38.69 32.08
CA ARG A 116 0.99 39.72 31.99
C ARG A 116 1.33 40.91 31.10
N GLY A 117 2.61 41.24 30.94
CA GLY A 117 3.08 42.28 30.02
C GLY A 117 2.73 41.99 28.55
N PHE A 118 2.39 40.74 28.23
CA PHE A 118 2.00 40.29 26.90
C PHE A 118 0.66 40.84 26.42
N ASP A 119 -0.34 40.96 27.31
CA ASP A 119 -1.70 41.38 26.93
C ASP A 119 -1.75 42.87 26.48
N HIS A 120 -0.71 43.65 26.78
CA HIS A 120 -0.65 45.10 26.54
C HIS A 120 0.46 45.48 25.53
N TYR A 121 0.41 45.01 24.28
CA TYR A 121 1.16 45.49 23.09
C TYR A 121 2.68 45.83 23.22
N GLY A 122 3.36 45.54 24.33
CA GLY A 122 4.74 45.93 24.61
C GLY A 122 5.63 44.71 24.92
N SER A 123 6.80 44.61 24.28
CA SER A 123 7.75 43.52 24.53
C SER A 123 8.50 43.76 25.84
N VAL A 124 8.18 42.96 26.86
CA VAL A 124 8.87 42.94 28.17
C VAL A 124 9.92 41.84 28.18
N VAL A 125 11.13 42.17 28.64
CA VAL A 125 12.25 41.22 28.77
C VAL A 125 12.56 41.00 30.25
N GLY A 126 12.61 39.76 30.71
CA GLY A 126 13.01 39.40 32.07
C GLY A 126 14.46 38.90 32.15
N VAL A 127 15.21 39.34 33.15
CA VAL A 127 16.57 38.85 33.46
C VAL A 127 16.62 38.41 34.91
N ALA A 128 16.90 37.13 35.16
CA ALA A 128 16.95 36.59 36.53
C ALA A 128 18.32 35.96 36.80
N PHE A 129 19.03 36.41 37.82
CA PHE A 129 20.20 35.73 38.36
C PHE A 129 19.77 34.76 39.46
N GLU A 130 20.35 33.55 39.49
CA GLU A 130 20.03 32.54 40.50
C GLU A 130 20.83 32.74 41.80
N GLU A 131 22.00 33.37 41.72
CA GLU A 131 22.87 33.59 42.87
C GLU A 131 22.69 34.97 43.50
N ASP A 132 23.10 35.08 44.77
CA ASP A 132 23.19 36.34 45.49
C ASP A 132 24.40 37.15 45.01
N LEU A 133 24.13 38.33 44.45
CA LEU A 133 25.12 39.25 43.87
C LEU A 133 25.41 40.46 44.77
N SER A 134 25.01 40.41 46.05
CA SER A 134 25.11 41.53 47.00
C SER A 134 26.56 41.96 47.29
N ASP A 135 27.52 41.04 47.32
CA ASP A 135 28.93 41.33 47.57
C ASP A 135 29.82 41.07 46.33
N VAL A 136 30.43 42.14 45.81
CA VAL A 136 31.29 42.08 44.62
C VAL A 136 32.62 41.37 44.90
N HIS A 137 33.09 41.34 46.16
CA HIS A 137 34.32 40.65 46.52
C HIS A 137 34.14 39.13 46.71
N ASN A 138 32.91 38.70 47.02
CA ASN A 138 32.54 37.31 47.25
C ASN A 138 31.54 36.78 46.21
N LEU A 139 31.83 37.03 44.94
CA LEU A 139 31.02 36.52 43.84
C LEU A 139 31.15 34.99 43.71
N PRO A 140 30.06 34.29 43.33
CA PRO A 140 30.07 32.85 43.07
C PRO A 140 30.95 32.52 41.85
N ASP A 141 31.59 31.35 41.89
CA ASP A 141 32.41 30.84 40.76
C ASP A 141 31.58 30.57 39.50
N GLN A 142 30.28 30.34 39.63
CA GLN A 142 29.38 30.17 38.49
C GLN A 142 28.26 31.20 38.63
N MET A 143 28.24 32.17 37.72
CA MET A 143 27.17 33.17 37.66
C MET A 143 26.12 32.69 36.66
N ARG A 144 25.05 32.09 37.16
CA ARG A 144 23.91 31.61 36.37
C ARG A 144 22.86 32.70 36.27
N TYR A 145 22.48 32.97 35.03
CA TYR A 145 21.37 33.87 34.76
C TYR A 145 20.52 33.35 33.61
N ARG A 146 19.23 33.66 33.70
CA ARG A 146 18.22 33.31 32.72
C ARG A 146 17.65 34.56 32.09
N VAL A 147 17.42 34.47 30.80
CA VAL A 147 16.75 35.51 30.00
C VAL A 147 15.37 34.99 29.62
N ARG A 148 14.34 35.81 29.89
CA ARG A 148 12.92 35.58 29.59
C ARG A 148 12.52 36.57 28.49
N MET A 149 12.21 36.07 27.30
CA MET A 149 11.82 36.88 26.13
C MET A 149 10.64 36.23 25.41
N GLN A 150 9.90 37.04 24.64
CA GLN A 150 8.74 36.61 23.85
C GLN A 150 9.13 35.56 22.79
N GLY A 151 8.37 34.47 22.72
CA GLY A 151 8.54 33.37 21.76
C GLY A 151 8.08 33.64 20.33
N ARG A 152 8.10 34.88 19.81
CA ARG A 152 7.86 35.12 18.37
C ARG A 152 9.11 34.70 17.58
N GLY A 153 9.31 33.38 17.48
CA GLY A 153 10.41 32.76 16.76
C GLY A 153 11.17 31.65 17.51
N PHE A 154 10.92 31.42 18.82
CA PHE A 154 11.89 30.73 19.74
C PHE A 154 11.81 29.21 19.62
N ASP A 155 11.45 28.73 18.42
CA ASP A 155 11.46 27.33 18.00
C ASP A 155 12.89 26.81 17.71
N ILE A 156 13.93 27.42 18.29
CA ILE A 156 15.33 27.19 17.89
C ILE A 156 15.77 25.74 18.11
N HIS A 157 15.30 25.05 19.15
CA HIS A 157 15.74 23.67 19.40
C HIS A 157 15.12 22.67 18.42
N LEU A 158 13.86 22.88 18.00
CA LEU A 158 13.22 22.10 16.94
C LEU A 158 13.76 22.48 15.56
N ARG A 159 14.09 23.76 15.33
CA ARG A 159 14.81 24.24 14.15
C ARG A 159 16.25 23.74 14.09
N TYR A 160 16.97 23.63 15.20
CA TYR A 160 18.35 23.16 15.24
C TYR A 160 18.49 21.80 14.56
N TRP A 161 17.58 20.87 14.85
CA TRP A 161 17.55 19.55 14.20
C TRP A 161 17.08 19.59 12.75
N LYS A 162 16.20 20.55 12.39
CA LYS A 162 15.71 20.77 11.02
C LYS A 162 16.75 21.45 10.11
N ASP A 163 17.58 22.33 10.68
CA ASP A 163 18.57 23.15 9.98
C ASP A 163 19.94 22.43 9.85
N LEU A 164 20.17 21.39 10.66
CA LEU A 164 21.18 20.34 10.39
C LEU A 164 20.89 19.58 9.09
N GLU A 165 19.68 19.67 8.54
CA GLU A 165 19.29 18.98 7.31
C GLU A 165 19.58 19.77 6.03
N THR A 166 19.85 21.08 6.07
CA THR A 166 20.10 21.91 4.88
C THR A 166 21.55 22.42 4.84
N PRO A 167 22.33 22.11 3.79
CA PRO A 167 23.66 22.70 3.64
C PRO A 167 23.53 24.18 3.24
N GLY A 168 24.19 25.06 3.97
CA GLY A 168 24.23 26.49 3.70
C GLY A 168 24.34 27.28 5.01
N PRO A 169 24.91 28.50 4.99
CA PRO A 169 24.78 29.40 6.12
C PRO A 169 23.34 29.91 6.18
N LEU A 170 22.75 29.93 7.37
CA LEU A 170 21.46 30.58 7.59
C LEU A 170 21.53 32.04 7.09
N PRO A 171 20.46 32.60 6.52
CA PRO A 171 20.42 34.01 6.14
C PRO A 171 20.83 34.89 7.33
N VAL A 172 21.68 35.89 7.08
CA VAL A 172 22.35 36.74 8.10
C VAL A 172 21.36 37.43 9.06
N TYR A 173 20.06 37.52 8.72
CA TYR A 173 19.08 38.39 9.38
C TYR A 173 17.72 37.73 9.71
N SER A 174 17.56 36.41 9.60
CA SER A 174 16.21 35.80 9.67
C SER A 174 15.83 35.16 11.01
N THR A 175 16.73 35.11 12.00
CA THR A 175 16.34 34.75 13.37
C THR A 175 16.29 36.03 14.20
N SER A 176 15.08 36.53 14.46
CA SER A 176 14.77 37.65 15.37
C SER A 176 15.45 37.54 16.74
N GLU A 177 16.00 36.36 17.07
CA GLU A 177 16.45 35.93 18.38
C GLU A 177 17.95 35.97 18.54
N MET A 178 18.72 35.62 17.50
CA MET A 178 20.13 36.03 17.49
C MET A 178 20.22 37.56 17.49
N ASN A 179 19.25 38.24 16.87
CA ASN A 179 19.15 39.69 16.85
C ASN A 179 18.58 40.29 18.16
N ALA A 180 18.11 39.47 19.11
CA ALA A 180 17.61 39.93 20.42
C ALA A 180 18.45 39.41 21.60
N LEU A 181 18.72 38.12 21.66
CA LEU A 181 19.46 37.48 22.74
C LEU A 181 20.95 37.84 22.70
N LEU A 182 21.59 37.84 21.54
CA LEU A 182 23.03 38.06 21.43
C LEU A 182 23.47 39.48 21.82
N PRO A 183 22.80 40.58 21.38
CA PRO A 183 23.14 41.93 21.81
C PRO A 183 22.89 42.12 23.32
N LEU A 184 21.80 41.54 23.83
CA LEU A 184 21.45 41.60 25.26
C LEU A 184 22.46 40.83 26.12
N GLN A 185 22.82 39.61 25.73
CA GLN A 185 23.86 38.81 26.36
C GLN A 185 25.19 39.56 26.37
N TYR A 186 25.60 40.07 25.21
CA TYR A 186 26.85 40.81 25.08
C TYR A 186 26.87 42.01 26.02
N SER A 187 25.86 42.90 25.97
CA SER A 187 25.81 44.10 26.80
C SER A 187 25.79 43.76 28.30
N LEU A 188 25.01 42.74 28.70
CA LEU A 188 24.91 42.32 30.09
C LEU A 188 26.22 41.75 30.62
N GLU A 189 26.82 40.76 29.94
CA GLU A 189 28.09 40.15 30.37
C GLU A 189 29.25 41.18 30.33
N HIS A 190 29.28 42.04 29.31
CA HIS A 190 30.30 43.08 29.14
C HIS A 190 30.24 44.14 30.25
N HIS A 191 29.06 44.65 30.59
CA HIS A 191 28.93 45.62 31.68
C HIS A 191 29.09 45.00 33.06
N MET A 192 28.69 43.73 33.25
CA MET A 192 29.00 42.97 34.48
C MET A 192 30.53 42.89 34.68
N LEU A 193 31.28 42.51 33.65
CA LEU A 193 32.74 42.45 33.68
C LEU A 193 33.37 43.82 33.98
N HIS A 194 32.86 44.88 33.34
CA HIS A 194 33.33 46.24 33.60
C HIS A 194 33.08 46.66 35.06
N GLN A 195 31.91 46.37 35.64
CA GLN A 195 31.64 46.71 37.04
C GLN A 195 32.50 45.90 38.01
N ILE A 196 32.75 44.62 37.72
CA ILE A 196 33.68 43.78 38.50
C ILE A 196 35.11 44.35 38.43
N LEU A 197 35.55 44.78 37.24
CA LEU A 197 36.86 45.40 37.06
C LEU A 197 37.00 46.71 37.84
N VAL A 198 35.99 47.58 37.77
CA VAL A 198 35.95 48.83 38.55
C VAL A 198 35.94 48.57 40.06
N ALA A 199 35.20 47.56 40.52
CA ALA A 199 35.13 47.21 41.93
C ALA A 199 36.42 46.57 42.47
N LEU A 200 37.15 45.80 41.65
CA LEU A 200 38.40 45.14 42.06
C LEU A 200 39.63 46.04 41.93
N PHE A 201 39.68 46.91 40.91
CA PHE A 201 40.88 47.68 40.56
C PHE A 201 40.73 49.20 40.68
N GLY A 202 39.52 49.73 40.91
CA GLY A 202 39.30 51.15 41.22
C GLY A 202 39.55 52.15 40.08
N GLU A 203 40.02 51.72 38.91
CA GLU A 203 40.28 52.56 37.74
C GLU A 203 39.06 52.64 36.81
N ALA A 204 38.61 53.86 36.51
CA ALA A 204 37.45 54.14 35.66
C ALA A 204 37.77 54.20 34.15
N THR A 205 39.01 53.91 33.72
CA THR A 205 39.53 54.30 32.39
C THR A 205 39.86 53.15 31.43
N ALA A 206 39.71 51.88 31.84
CA ALA A 206 39.88 50.76 30.91
C ALA A 206 38.52 50.40 30.28
N GLU A 207 38.19 51.01 29.13
CA GLU A 207 37.09 50.48 28.31
C GLU A 207 37.40 49.02 27.96
N PRO A 208 36.44 48.09 28.08
CA PRO A 208 36.71 46.69 27.85
C PRO A 208 36.91 46.42 26.35
N VAL A 209 37.60 45.32 26.04
CA VAL A 209 37.94 44.90 24.68
C VAL A 209 36.72 44.93 23.76
N GLN A 210 36.83 45.66 22.64
CA GLN A 210 35.75 45.71 21.65
C GLN A 210 35.66 44.37 20.91
N LEU A 211 34.52 43.67 21.07
CA LEU A 211 34.27 42.40 20.39
C LEU A 211 33.70 42.62 18.99
N GLN A 212 34.28 41.90 18.02
CA GLN A 212 33.75 41.78 16.67
C GLN A 212 33.38 40.33 16.40
N LEU A 213 32.20 40.12 15.84
CA LEU A 213 31.73 38.81 15.39
C LEU A 213 32.01 38.65 13.90
N GLN A 214 32.54 37.49 13.53
CA GLN A 214 32.80 37.09 12.15
C GLN A 214 32.25 35.68 11.92
N ARG A 215 31.48 35.48 10.84
CA ARG A 215 31.02 34.13 10.47
C ARG A 215 32.15 33.37 9.77
N PHE A 216 32.16 32.06 9.92
CA PHE A 216 33.04 31.19 9.12
C PHE A 216 32.70 31.32 7.62
N PRO A 217 33.72 31.34 6.73
CA PRO A 217 33.49 31.34 5.29
C PRO A 217 32.86 30.01 4.88
N TYR A 218 31.84 30.03 4.03
CA TYR A 218 31.09 28.81 3.68
C TYR A 218 31.28 28.49 2.18
N PRO A 219 31.56 27.23 1.80
CA PRO A 219 31.76 26.84 0.41
C PRO A 219 30.47 26.98 -0.42
N ALA A 220 30.58 27.02 -1.75
CA ALA A 220 29.40 27.07 -2.63
C ALA A 220 28.42 25.92 -2.33
N TYR A 221 27.13 26.24 -2.22
CA TYR A 221 26.09 25.34 -1.71
C TYR A 221 24.79 25.46 -2.49
N TYR A 222 23.89 24.49 -2.30
CA TYR A 222 22.54 24.54 -2.86
C TYR A 222 21.62 25.37 -1.97
N PRO A 223 20.99 26.45 -2.47
CA PRO A 223 20.07 27.26 -1.66
C PRO A 223 18.85 26.45 -1.19
N GLU A 224 18.16 26.97 -0.17
CA GLU A 224 16.98 26.33 0.45
C GLU A 224 15.95 25.88 -0.62
N GLY A 225 15.64 24.58 -0.64
CA GLY A 225 14.65 23.97 -1.55
C GLY A 225 15.06 22.62 -2.17
N PHE A 226 16.36 22.33 -2.24
CA PHE A 226 16.87 21.08 -2.84
C PHE A 226 16.30 19.81 -2.20
N ASN A 227 16.23 19.75 -0.86
CA ASN A 227 15.66 18.63 -0.09
C ASN A 227 14.17 18.39 -0.40
N SER A 228 13.41 19.48 -0.48
CA SER A 228 11.98 19.43 -0.81
C SER A 228 11.77 18.94 -2.24
N THR A 229 12.62 19.38 -3.18
CA THR A 229 12.57 18.93 -4.56
C THR A 229 12.91 17.44 -4.71
N TYR A 230 13.96 16.94 -4.04
CA TYR A 230 14.34 15.52 -4.11
C TYR A 230 13.33 14.59 -3.44
N SER A 231 12.81 14.96 -2.27
CA SER A 231 11.73 14.21 -1.61
C SER A 231 10.47 14.14 -2.51
N ARG A 232 10.13 15.25 -3.17
CA ARG A 232 9.09 15.26 -4.22
C ARG A 232 9.45 14.35 -5.40
N MET A 233 10.69 14.34 -5.89
CA MET A 233 11.12 13.45 -6.99
C MET A 233 10.89 11.97 -6.66
N VAL A 234 11.29 11.55 -5.46
CA VAL A 234 11.10 10.16 -4.99
C VAL A 234 9.62 9.80 -4.91
N PHE A 235 8.77 10.73 -4.43
CA PHE A 235 7.33 10.54 -4.42
C PHE A 235 6.76 10.34 -5.83
N HIS A 236 7.11 11.21 -6.79
CA HIS A 236 6.65 11.12 -8.18
C HIS A 236 7.19 9.86 -8.88
N PHE A 237 8.43 9.45 -8.59
CA PHE A 237 8.97 8.17 -9.06
C PHE A 237 8.15 7.01 -8.52
N GLY A 238 7.86 7.01 -7.21
CA GLY A 238 6.98 6.01 -6.59
C GLY A 238 5.62 5.93 -7.27
N VAL A 239 4.98 7.08 -7.55
CA VAL A 239 3.69 7.14 -8.26
C VAL A 239 3.79 6.51 -9.66
N GLY A 240 4.89 6.74 -10.38
CA GLY A 240 5.12 6.13 -11.71
C GLY A 240 5.09 4.60 -11.73
N PHE A 241 5.44 3.94 -10.62
CA PHE A 241 5.40 2.48 -10.48
C PHE A 241 4.03 1.91 -10.06
N LEU A 242 3.02 2.75 -9.79
CA LEU A 242 1.68 2.34 -9.37
C LEU A 242 1.00 1.41 -10.39
N LEU A 243 0.95 1.82 -11.66
CA LEU A 243 0.28 1.06 -12.71
C LEU A 243 1.01 -0.26 -13.05
N PRO A 244 2.36 -0.27 -13.24
CA PRO A 244 3.09 -1.51 -13.43
C PRO A 244 2.94 -2.51 -12.28
N PHE A 245 2.89 -2.03 -11.03
CA PHE A 245 2.67 -2.91 -9.88
C PHE A 245 1.28 -3.56 -9.94
N ALA A 246 0.23 -2.77 -10.17
CA ALA A 246 -1.14 -3.26 -10.24
C ALA A 246 -1.38 -4.20 -11.43
N SER A 247 -0.76 -3.94 -12.58
CA SER A 247 -0.93 -4.77 -13.78
C SER A 247 -0.32 -6.16 -13.63
N VAL A 248 0.84 -6.28 -12.96
CA VAL A 248 1.45 -7.58 -12.64
C VAL A 248 0.56 -8.40 -11.71
N VAL A 249 0.03 -7.78 -10.65
CA VAL A 249 -0.89 -8.46 -9.73
C VAL A 249 -2.14 -8.93 -10.48
N ALA A 250 -2.76 -8.04 -11.25
CA ALA A 250 -3.98 -8.31 -12.01
C ALA A 250 -3.81 -9.49 -12.96
N LYS A 251 -2.75 -9.47 -13.78
CA LYS A 251 -2.47 -10.53 -14.76
C LYS A 251 -2.32 -11.90 -14.09
N ILE A 252 -1.54 -11.98 -13.02
CA ILE A 252 -1.31 -13.23 -12.31
C ILE A 252 -2.61 -13.72 -11.66
N THR A 253 -3.39 -12.83 -11.05
CA THR A 253 -4.68 -13.21 -10.47
C THR A 253 -5.71 -13.62 -11.51
N ASP A 254 -5.70 -13.03 -12.71
CA ASP A 254 -6.60 -13.38 -13.81
C ASP A 254 -6.31 -14.77 -14.37
N GLU A 255 -5.04 -15.07 -14.61
CA GLU A 255 -4.59 -16.41 -15.04
C GLU A 255 -4.84 -17.49 -13.97
N LYS A 256 -4.86 -17.11 -12.69
CA LYS A 256 -5.27 -18.00 -11.59
C LYS A 256 -6.78 -18.22 -11.56
N CYS A 257 -7.58 -17.16 -11.61
CA CYS A 257 -9.04 -17.25 -11.54
C CYS A 257 -9.64 -18.02 -12.73
N SER A 258 -8.98 -17.96 -13.89
CA SER A 258 -9.39 -18.67 -15.11
C SER A 258 -9.00 -20.16 -15.13
N GLY A 259 -8.18 -20.63 -14.18
CA GLY A 259 -7.69 -22.02 -14.17
C GLY A 259 -6.57 -22.31 -15.18
N MET A 260 -6.00 -21.26 -15.80
CA MET A 260 -4.98 -21.40 -16.85
C MET A 260 -3.67 -21.98 -16.29
N ARG A 261 -3.32 -21.64 -15.05
CA ARG A 261 -2.13 -22.18 -14.38
C ARG A 261 -2.17 -23.71 -14.29
N GLU A 262 -3.33 -24.26 -13.91
CA GLU A 262 -3.54 -25.71 -13.81
C GLU A 262 -3.40 -26.36 -15.18
N LEU A 263 -3.99 -25.76 -16.21
CA LEU A 263 -3.90 -26.26 -17.58
C LEU A 263 -2.43 -26.29 -18.08
N LEU A 264 -1.66 -25.23 -17.81
CA LEU A 264 -0.23 -25.17 -18.14
C LEU A 264 0.57 -26.25 -17.39
N SER A 265 0.29 -26.42 -16.10
CA SER A 265 0.91 -27.45 -15.27
C SER A 265 0.62 -28.86 -15.78
N ILE A 266 -0.61 -29.16 -16.23
CA ILE A 266 -0.97 -30.43 -16.88
C ILE A 266 -0.29 -30.57 -18.25
N ALA A 267 -0.15 -29.47 -18.98
CA ALA A 267 0.59 -29.47 -20.24
C ALA A 267 2.10 -29.75 -20.07
N GLY A 268 2.60 -29.75 -18.84
CA GLY A 268 3.96 -30.15 -18.48
C GLY A 268 4.88 -28.99 -18.08
N THR A 269 4.33 -27.81 -17.79
CA THR A 269 5.15 -26.69 -17.29
C THR A 269 5.47 -26.86 -15.81
N SER A 270 6.75 -26.77 -15.45
CA SER A 270 7.17 -26.73 -14.05
C SER A 270 6.76 -25.41 -13.36
N GLU A 271 6.59 -25.43 -12.04
CA GLU A 271 6.26 -24.24 -11.24
C GLU A 271 7.35 -23.14 -11.34
N LEU A 272 8.62 -23.55 -11.43
CA LEU A 272 9.74 -22.62 -11.61
C LEU A 272 9.67 -21.87 -12.95
N VAL A 273 9.26 -22.55 -14.02
CA VAL A 273 9.09 -21.93 -15.35
C VAL A 273 7.91 -20.95 -15.32
N TYR A 274 6.80 -21.30 -14.66
CA TYR A 274 5.64 -20.42 -14.50
C TYR A 274 5.98 -19.13 -13.75
N TRP A 275 6.54 -19.24 -12.54
CA TRP A 275 6.90 -18.05 -11.76
C TRP A 275 8.04 -17.26 -12.41
N GLY A 276 9.02 -17.95 -12.99
CA GLY A 276 10.13 -17.33 -13.71
C GLY A 276 9.70 -16.57 -14.97
N SER A 277 8.70 -17.07 -15.72
CA SER A 277 8.19 -16.37 -16.90
C SER A 277 7.46 -15.07 -16.54
N HIS A 278 6.65 -15.09 -15.48
CA HIS A 278 5.99 -13.87 -14.99
C HIS A 278 7.01 -12.84 -14.48
N PHE A 279 8.01 -13.27 -13.71
CA PHE A 279 9.07 -12.39 -13.23
C PHE A 279 9.82 -11.73 -14.40
N LEU A 280 10.23 -12.51 -15.40
CA LEU A 280 10.95 -12.01 -16.58
C LEU A 280 10.09 -11.10 -17.48
N SER A 281 8.81 -11.42 -17.68
CA SER A 281 7.88 -10.58 -18.45
C SER A 281 7.60 -9.25 -17.75
N ALA A 282 7.46 -9.24 -16.43
CA ALA A 282 7.30 -8.01 -15.63
C ALA A 282 8.61 -7.20 -15.53
N SER A 283 9.76 -7.88 -15.55
CA SER A 283 11.08 -7.22 -15.56
C SER A 283 11.25 -6.36 -16.81
N PHE A 284 10.71 -6.77 -17.95
CA PHE A 284 10.81 -5.99 -19.20
C PHE A 284 10.17 -4.59 -19.07
N THR A 285 8.94 -4.49 -18.56
CA THR A 285 8.24 -3.19 -18.43
C THR A 285 8.86 -2.30 -17.37
N THR A 286 9.23 -2.86 -16.22
CA THR A 286 9.85 -2.11 -15.12
C THR A 286 11.29 -1.67 -15.44
N LEU A 287 12.05 -2.43 -16.25
CA LEU A 287 13.35 -2.00 -16.75
C LEU A 287 13.23 -0.82 -17.71
N LEU A 288 12.27 -0.83 -18.63
CA LEU A 288 11.98 0.34 -19.49
C LEU A 288 11.67 1.57 -18.64
N LEU A 289 10.88 1.42 -17.59
CA LEU A 289 10.58 2.51 -16.66
C LEU A 289 11.84 2.99 -15.91
N SER A 290 12.71 2.09 -15.44
CA SER A 290 13.99 2.49 -14.83
C SER A 290 14.91 3.23 -15.79
N CYS A 291 14.90 2.90 -17.09
CA CYS A 291 15.62 3.66 -18.11
C CYS A 291 15.06 5.08 -18.25
N VAL A 292 13.73 5.25 -18.21
CA VAL A 292 13.10 6.59 -18.19
C VAL A 292 13.50 7.37 -16.93
N CYS A 293 13.51 6.73 -15.76
CA CYS A 293 13.99 7.37 -14.53
C CYS A 293 15.47 7.78 -14.63
N MET A 294 16.32 6.94 -15.23
CA MET A 294 17.75 7.28 -15.46
C MET A 294 17.90 8.47 -16.42
N LEU A 295 17.12 8.52 -17.50
CA LEU A 295 17.09 9.67 -18.41
C LEU A 295 16.65 10.94 -17.66
N PHE A 296 15.66 10.85 -16.78
CA PHE A 296 15.23 11.97 -15.97
C PHE A 296 16.33 12.44 -15.00
N LEU A 297 17.01 11.53 -14.31
CA LEU A 297 18.03 11.86 -13.32
C LEU A 297 19.32 12.44 -13.91
N PHE A 298 19.75 11.97 -15.09
CA PHE A 298 21.07 12.30 -15.65
C PHE A 298 21.03 13.16 -16.92
N VAL A 299 19.87 13.29 -17.59
CA VAL A 299 19.77 13.98 -18.89
C VAL A 299 18.76 15.11 -18.88
N PHE A 300 17.72 15.05 -18.04
CA PHE A 300 16.63 16.03 -18.05
C PHE A 300 16.94 17.22 -17.12
N GLY A 301 17.13 18.41 -17.71
CA GLY A 301 17.47 19.64 -16.98
C GLY A 301 18.59 20.43 -17.65
N THR A 302 18.84 21.67 -17.21
CA THR A 302 20.03 22.44 -17.61
C THR A 302 21.28 21.97 -16.86
N GLU A 303 21.13 21.53 -15.61
CA GLU A 303 22.08 20.73 -14.84
C GLU A 303 21.43 19.38 -14.52
N PRO A 304 22.15 18.24 -14.61
CA PRO A 304 21.60 16.95 -14.28
C PRO A 304 21.34 16.84 -12.77
N ALA A 305 20.23 16.20 -12.39
CA ALA A 305 19.85 16.06 -10.98
C ALA A 305 20.96 15.38 -10.17
N LEU A 306 21.51 14.27 -10.69
CA LEU A 306 22.69 13.60 -10.16
C LEU A 306 23.89 13.88 -11.07
N SER A 307 24.75 14.80 -10.65
CA SER A 307 25.95 15.22 -11.35
C SER A 307 27.23 14.47 -10.91
N TYR A 308 27.30 14.05 -9.64
CA TYR A 308 28.52 13.50 -9.02
C TYR A 308 28.45 11.99 -8.76
N SER A 309 27.25 11.41 -8.69
CA SER A 309 27.04 9.97 -8.44
C SER A 309 27.25 9.10 -9.69
N ASP A 310 27.81 7.90 -9.52
CA ASP A 310 28.02 6.94 -10.63
C ASP A 310 26.69 6.44 -11.21
N PRO A 311 26.39 6.68 -12.50
CA PRO A 311 25.15 6.21 -13.14
C PRO A 311 24.95 4.71 -13.07
N LEU A 312 26.03 3.91 -13.12
CA LEU A 312 25.92 2.45 -13.06
C LEU A 312 25.43 1.99 -11.69
N LEU A 313 25.91 2.64 -10.62
CA LEU A 313 25.52 2.31 -9.25
C LEU A 313 24.06 2.68 -8.98
N VAL A 314 23.60 3.85 -9.44
CA VAL A 314 22.18 4.25 -9.35
C VAL A 314 21.29 3.30 -10.14
N PHE A 315 21.74 2.84 -11.31
CA PHE A 315 21.02 1.84 -12.10
C PHE A 315 20.90 0.49 -11.36
N VAL A 316 21.95 0.05 -10.65
CA VAL A 316 21.89 -1.16 -9.80
C VAL A 316 20.88 -0.99 -8.65
N VAL A 317 20.82 0.18 -8.01
CA VAL A 317 19.80 0.49 -6.99
C VAL A 317 18.38 0.37 -7.58
N LEU A 318 18.15 0.90 -8.79
CA LEU A 318 16.85 0.80 -9.46
C LEU A 318 16.51 -0.64 -9.88
N ILE A 319 17.47 -1.44 -10.35
CA ILE A 319 17.24 -2.86 -10.71
C ILE A 319 16.89 -3.69 -9.48
N THR A 320 17.60 -3.50 -8.37
CA THR A 320 17.32 -4.23 -7.12
C THR A 320 15.94 -3.86 -6.57
N PHE A 321 15.58 -2.57 -6.65
CA PHE A 321 14.21 -2.11 -6.36
C PHE A 321 13.17 -2.76 -7.29
N ASN A 322 13.38 -2.76 -8.61
CA ASN A 322 12.46 -3.40 -9.56
C ASN A 322 12.26 -4.89 -9.28
N SER A 323 13.33 -5.59 -8.92
CA SER A 323 13.24 -7.02 -8.55
C SER A 323 12.39 -7.19 -7.29
N LEU A 324 12.56 -6.32 -6.30
CA LEU A 324 11.80 -6.34 -5.06
C LEU A 324 10.32 -5.99 -5.26
N THR A 325 10.00 -5.02 -6.14
CA THR A 325 8.61 -4.63 -6.45
C THR A 325 7.86 -5.75 -7.15
N ILE A 326 8.49 -6.41 -8.14
CA ILE A 326 7.89 -7.54 -8.84
C ILE A 326 7.63 -8.70 -7.87
N LEU A 327 8.58 -9.04 -7.00
CA LEU A 327 8.41 -10.12 -6.03
C LEU A 327 7.31 -9.82 -5.01
N HIS A 328 7.19 -8.56 -4.57
CA HIS A 328 6.06 -8.14 -3.73
C HIS A 328 4.72 -8.21 -4.49
N ALA A 329 4.66 -7.81 -5.76
CA ALA A 329 3.46 -7.96 -6.58
C ALA A 329 3.06 -9.43 -6.72
N MET A 330 4.03 -10.32 -7.01
CA MET A 330 3.81 -11.76 -7.07
C MET A 330 3.31 -12.32 -5.73
N PHE A 331 3.89 -11.90 -4.61
CA PHE A 331 3.42 -12.29 -3.27
C PHE A 331 1.99 -11.83 -2.99
N VAL A 332 1.67 -10.56 -3.22
CA VAL A 332 0.31 -10.01 -3.04
C VAL A 332 -0.69 -10.76 -3.93
N SER A 333 -0.31 -11.08 -5.18
CA SER A 333 -1.15 -11.88 -6.08
C SER A 333 -1.45 -13.28 -5.56
N VAL A 334 -0.61 -13.85 -4.69
CA VAL A 334 -0.90 -15.14 -4.04
C VAL A 334 -2.09 -14.94 -3.11
N LEU A 335 -2.14 -13.90 -2.29
CA LEU A 335 -3.18 -13.73 -1.26
C LEU A 335 -4.59 -13.43 -1.79
N LEU A 336 -4.75 -13.18 -3.09
CA LEU A 336 -5.96 -12.62 -3.68
C LEU A 336 -6.69 -13.65 -4.56
N THR A 337 -8.00 -13.79 -4.34
CA THR A 337 -8.87 -14.77 -5.02
C THR A 337 -9.61 -14.22 -6.24
N SER A 338 -9.57 -12.91 -6.47
CA SER A 338 -10.33 -12.24 -7.51
C SER A 338 -9.45 -11.28 -8.30
N SER A 339 -9.43 -11.45 -9.63
CA SER A 339 -8.68 -10.63 -10.58
C SER A 339 -8.96 -9.12 -10.42
N ARG A 340 -10.23 -8.74 -10.31
CA ARG A 340 -10.60 -7.32 -10.30
C ARG A 340 -10.36 -6.64 -8.96
N LEU A 341 -10.61 -7.31 -7.84
CA LEU A 341 -10.30 -6.78 -6.50
C LEU A 341 -8.79 -6.62 -6.30
N SER A 342 -8.00 -7.43 -6.99
CA SER A 342 -6.55 -7.39 -6.88
C SER A 342 -5.93 -6.06 -7.32
N ILE A 343 -6.52 -5.42 -8.35
CA ILE A 343 -6.07 -4.13 -8.87
C ILE A 343 -6.17 -3.05 -7.79
N ILE A 344 -7.29 -2.99 -7.07
CA ILE A 344 -7.50 -1.97 -6.04
C ILE A 344 -6.63 -2.26 -4.83
N PHE A 345 -6.59 -3.52 -4.37
CA PHE A 345 -5.78 -3.87 -3.21
C PHE A 345 -4.29 -3.60 -3.47
N SER A 346 -3.81 -3.89 -4.68
CA SER A 346 -2.43 -3.58 -5.09
C SER A 346 -2.15 -2.09 -5.19
N MET A 347 -3.09 -1.28 -5.73
CA MET A 347 -2.97 0.18 -5.73
C MET A 347 -2.93 0.76 -4.31
N ILE A 348 -3.82 0.32 -3.41
CA ILE A 348 -3.84 0.76 -2.01
C ILE A 348 -2.55 0.36 -1.30
N TYR A 349 -2.13 -0.90 -1.43
CA TYR A 349 -0.87 -1.39 -0.87
C TYR A 349 0.33 -0.54 -1.31
N TRP A 350 0.38 -0.21 -2.61
CA TRP A 350 1.45 0.61 -3.17
C TRP A 350 1.42 2.05 -2.66
N ILE A 351 0.25 2.69 -2.63
CA ILE A 351 0.08 4.04 -2.08
C ILE A 351 0.50 4.08 -0.61
N CYS A 352 0.08 3.10 0.20
CA CYS A 352 0.52 2.99 1.59
C CYS A 352 2.05 2.86 1.69
N SER A 353 2.68 2.08 0.81
CA SER A 353 4.14 1.94 0.80
C SER A 353 4.88 3.24 0.43
N ILE A 354 4.27 4.17 -0.30
CA ILE A 354 4.86 5.47 -0.69
C ILE A 354 4.53 6.59 0.29
N ALA A 355 3.34 6.54 0.91
CA ALA A 355 2.91 7.54 1.90
C ALA A 355 3.61 7.35 3.26
N PHE A 356 3.91 6.10 3.63
CA PHE A 356 4.58 5.78 4.90
C PHE A 356 5.93 6.46 5.13
N PRO A 357 6.85 6.61 4.14
CA PRO A 357 8.10 7.34 4.33
C PRO A 357 7.88 8.83 4.65
N TYR A 358 6.96 9.49 3.93
CA TYR A 358 6.60 10.89 4.17
C TYR A 358 6.07 11.09 5.60
N LEU A 359 5.21 10.17 6.04
CA LEU A 359 4.67 10.12 7.41
C LEU A 359 5.75 9.88 8.48
N MET A 360 6.76 9.05 8.19
CA MET A 360 7.82 8.70 9.14
C MET A 360 8.90 9.77 9.28
N LEU A 361 9.04 10.65 8.29
CA LEU A 361 10.08 11.68 8.20
C LEU A 361 9.59 13.09 8.57
N GLN A 362 8.32 13.41 8.34
CA GLN A 362 7.72 14.70 8.74
C GLN A 362 7.25 14.71 10.20
N ASN A 363 8.04 14.14 11.12
CA ASN A 363 7.70 14.32 12.53
C ASN A 363 8.06 15.76 12.98
N PRO A 364 7.10 16.51 13.58
CA PRO A 364 7.33 17.86 14.10
C PRO A 364 8.51 17.96 15.06
N LEU A 365 8.76 16.88 15.82
CA LEU A 365 9.62 16.87 17.00
C LEU A 365 11.13 16.93 16.72
N GLY A 366 11.58 17.12 15.47
CA GLY A 366 13.01 16.98 15.16
C GLY A 366 13.55 15.57 15.43
N ARG A 367 12.67 14.58 15.67
CA ARG A 367 12.98 13.14 15.66
C ARG A 367 13.12 12.66 14.20
N GLY A 368 13.97 13.37 13.45
CA GLY A 368 14.18 13.19 12.03
C GLY A 368 14.89 11.87 11.70
N TYR A 369 15.33 11.76 10.44
CA TYR A 369 16.12 10.65 9.92
C TYR A 369 17.18 10.15 10.92
N TYR A 370 17.89 11.05 11.60
CA TYR A 370 19.03 10.73 12.46
C TYR A 370 18.65 10.06 13.79
N LEU A 371 17.52 10.41 14.41
CA LEU A 371 17.08 9.84 15.70
C LEU A 371 16.44 8.46 15.56
N ARG A 372 16.10 8.03 14.33
CA ARG A 372 15.52 6.70 14.10
C ARG A 372 16.58 5.62 14.27
N SER A 373 16.25 4.59 15.05
CA SER A 373 17.10 3.43 15.26
C SER A 373 17.41 2.74 13.93
N ARG A 374 18.64 2.20 13.81
CA ARG A 374 19.08 1.43 12.63
C ARG A 374 18.08 0.32 12.27
N ALA A 375 17.53 -0.36 13.27
CA ALA A 375 16.53 -1.41 13.09
C ALA A 375 15.25 -0.91 12.41
N SER A 376 14.75 0.27 12.79
CA SER A 376 13.55 0.87 12.17
C SER A 376 13.77 1.16 10.68
N LYS A 377 14.94 1.70 10.32
CA LYS A 377 15.31 1.95 8.91
C LYS A 377 15.41 0.66 8.10
N ILE A 378 16.06 -0.37 8.66
CA ILE A 378 16.20 -1.68 8.01
C ILE A 378 14.83 -2.36 7.82
N ILE A 379 14.00 -2.43 8.86
CA ILE A 379 12.69 -3.09 8.79
C ILE A 379 11.79 -2.38 7.79
N THR A 380 11.76 -1.04 7.82
CA THR A 380 10.93 -0.29 6.89
C THR A 380 11.43 -0.40 5.45
N SER A 381 12.75 -0.48 5.22
CA SER A 381 13.34 -0.68 3.88
C SER A 381 12.93 -1.98 3.18
N MET A 382 12.42 -2.97 3.92
CA MET A 382 11.89 -4.21 3.34
C MET A 382 10.64 -3.96 2.46
N SER A 383 9.89 -2.87 2.72
CA SER A 383 8.81 -2.45 1.84
C SER A 383 9.39 -1.72 0.63
N PRO A 384 8.97 -2.03 -0.62
CA PRO A 384 9.63 -1.50 -1.81
C PRO A 384 9.69 0.03 -1.86
N GLY A 385 8.57 0.73 -1.58
CA GLY A 385 8.53 2.19 -1.61
C GLY A 385 9.42 2.86 -0.55
N MET A 386 9.51 2.26 0.65
CA MET A 386 10.42 2.72 1.71
C MET A 386 11.89 2.46 1.37
N GLY A 387 12.20 1.29 0.81
CA GLY A 387 13.55 0.93 0.41
C GLY A 387 14.12 1.89 -0.63
N LEU A 388 13.32 2.25 -1.64
CA LEU A 388 13.67 3.27 -2.62
C LEU A 388 13.89 4.63 -1.96
N HIS A 389 12.97 5.02 -1.06
CA HIS A 389 13.05 6.29 -0.36
C HIS A 389 14.34 6.42 0.47
N TRP A 390 14.66 5.44 1.31
CA TRP A 390 15.90 5.45 2.10
C TRP A 390 17.15 5.47 1.22
N ALA A 391 17.16 4.72 0.11
CA ALA A 391 18.29 4.69 -0.80
C ALA A 391 18.52 6.06 -1.47
N PHE A 392 17.47 6.69 -1.98
CA PHE A 392 17.57 8.03 -2.59
C PHE A 392 17.91 9.11 -1.57
N MET A 393 17.44 9.02 -0.33
CA MET A 393 17.85 9.95 0.74
C MET A 393 19.35 9.87 1.03
N VAL A 394 19.94 8.68 1.01
CA VAL A 394 21.40 8.52 1.17
C VAL A 394 22.14 9.07 -0.04
N ILE A 395 21.69 8.75 -1.27
CA ILE A 395 22.31 9.23 -2.52
C ILE A 395 22.28 10.76 -2.59
N GLU A 396 21.12 11.36 -2.31
CA GLU A 396 20.95 12.81 -2.29
C GLU A 396 21.95 13.47 -1.35
N ARG A 397 22.13 12.92 -0.14
CA ARG A 397 23.05 13.49 0.83
C ARG A 397 24.50 13.46 0.35
N PHE A 398 24.93 12.38 -0.29
CA PHE A 398 26.27 12.33 -0.91
C PHE A 398 26.41 13.31 -2.08
N GLU A 399 25.34 13.50 -2.85
CA GLU A 399 25.28 14.43 -3.98
C GLU A 399 25.41 15.89 -3.51
N ARG A 400 24.74 16.26 -2.42
CA ARG A 400 24.80 17.62 -1.82
C ARG A 400 26.22 18.06 -1.47
N PHE A 401 27.09 17.12 -1.11
CA PHE A 401 28.47 17.40 -0.71
C PHE A 401 29.49 17.29 -1.86
N ARG A 402 29.03 17.21 -3.13
CA ARG A 402 29.87 17.02 -4.33
C ARG A 402 30.70 15.74 -4.35
N GLY A 403 30.52 14.85 -3.37
CA GLY A 403 31.20 13.56 -3.30
C GLY A 403 30.55 12.50 -4.19
N GLY A 404 29.22 12.60 -4.38
CA GLY A 404 28.43 11.59 -5.07
C GLY A 404 28.52 10.20 -4.43
N VAL A 405 27.69 9.27 -4.87
CA VAL A 405 27.86 7.86 -4.49
C VAL A 405 28.69 7.13 -5.54
N ASN A 406 29.76 6.49 -5.08
CA ASN A 406 30.71 5.69 -5.84
C ASN A 406 30.92 4.33 -5.16
N TRP A 407 31.50 3.37 -5.89
CA TRP A 407 31.80 2.03 -5.35
C TRP A 407 32.73 2.05 -4.13
N SER A 408 33.59 3.06 -4.00
CA SER A 408 34.52 3.20 -2.88
C SER A 408 33.87 3.72 -1.59
N ASN A 409 32.82 4.54 -1.70
CA ASN A 409 32.19 5.22 -0.56
C ASN A 409 30.80 4.65 -0.19
N MET A 410 30.32 3.62 -0.91
CA MET A 410 29.00 3.00 -0.68
C MET A 410 28.81 2.43 0.73
N ASN A 411 29.90 2.03 1.39
CA ASN A 411 29.88 1.48 2.74
C ASN A 411 30.00 2.55 3.83
N ASP A 412 30.29 3.80 3.45
CA ASP A 412 30.41 4.90 4.39
C ASP A 412 29.01 5.47 4.70
N SER A 413 28.83 5.98 5.91
CA SER A 413 27.62 6.74 6.26
C SER A 413 27.67 8.12 5.60
N ALA A 414 26.50 8.63 5.18
CA ALA A 414 26.40 9.94 4.53
C ALA A 414 26.73 11.10 5.50
N SER A 415 26.47 10.92 6.80
CA SER A 415 26.85 11.84 7.88
C SER A 415 27.35 11.08 9.12
N THR A 416 27.98 11.80 10.06
CA THR A 416 28.43 11.25 11.35
C THR A 416 27.27 10.82 12.26
N LEU A 417 26.09 11.38 12.04
CA LEU A 417 24.85 11.05 12.76
C LEU A 417 24.07 9.92 12.07
N ASP A 418 24.45 9.53 10.85
CA ASP A 418 23.79 8.45 10.12
C ASP A 418 24.29 7.08 10.55
N ASN A 419 23.33 6.19 10.78
CA ASN A 419 23.56 4.83 11.26
C ASN A 419 23.31 3.74 10.20
N VAL A 420 23.17 4.14 8.93
CA VAL A 420 22.90 3.25 7.78
C VAL A 420 23.71 3.72 6.56
N SER A 421 24.37 2.80 5.87
CA SER A 421 25.06 3.03 4.60
C SER A 421 24.20 2.62 3.39
N LEU A 422 24.58 3.01 2.18
CA LEU A 422 23.88 2.55 0.97
C LEU A 422 24.05 1.03 0.76
N SER A 423 25.22 0.49 1.14
CA SER A 423 25.48 -0.95 1.06
C SER A 423 24.54 -1.77 1.95
N ASP A 424 24.24 -1.28 3.16
CA ASP A 424 23.29 -1.91 4.08
C ASP A 424 21.90 -2.00 3.43
N LEU A 425 21.45 -0.92 2.80
CA LEU A 425 20.13 -0.86 2.15
C LEU A 425 20.03 -1.80 0.94
N LEU A 426 21.07 -1.84 0.10
CA LEU A 426 21.14 -2.76 -1.03
C LEU A 426 21.14 -4.22 -0.57
N MET A 427 21.91 -4.54 0.47
CA MET A 427 21.96 -5.88 1.05
C MET A 427 20.59 -6.29 1.61
N VAL A 428 19.92 -5.40 2.33
CA VAL A 428 18.56 -5.66 2.86
C VAL A 428 17.56 -5.89 1.74
N ASN A 429 17.60 -5.10 0.66
CA ASN A 429 16.73 -5.31 -0.50
C ASN A 429 16.96 -6.70 -1.14
N VAL A 430 18.22 -7.10 -1.35
CA VAL A 430 18.57 -8.41 -1.91
C VAL A 430 18.12 -9.55 -0.98
N CYS A 431 18.38 -9.44 0.32
CA CYS A 431 17.90 -10.41 1.32
C CYS A 431 16.36 -10.51 1.32
N THR A 432 15.68 -9.37 1.17
CA THR A 432 14.21 -9.32 1.11
C THR A 432 13.69 -9.98 -0.16
N CYS A 433 14.39 -9.88 -1.30
CA CYS A 433 14.03 -10.64 -2.50
C CYS A 433 14.04 -12.16 -2.24
N PHE A 434 15.08 -12.69 -1.59
CA PHE A 434 15.13 -14.11 -1.22
C PHE A 434 14.02 -14.51 -0.25
N LEU A 435 13.73 -13.63 0.73
CA LEU A 435 12.62 -13.83 1.66
C LEU A 435 11.26 -13.85 0.93
N MET A 436 11.04 -12.98 -0.05
CA MET A 436 9.82 -12.97 -0.86
C MET A 436 9.70 -14.22 -1.73
N ILE A 437 10.79 -14.70 -2.35
CA ILE A 437 10.79 -15.96 -3.11
C ILE A 437 10.37 -17.13 -2.21
N PHE A 438 10.92 -17.19 -0.99
CA PHE A 438 10.54 -18.19 0.00
C PHE A 438 9.06 -18.06 0.42
N LEU A 439 8.59 -16.84 0.68
CA LEU A 439 7.20 -16.59 1.06
C LEU A 439 6.21 -16.93 -0.06
N ILE A 440 6.54 -16.64 -1.33
CA ILE A 440 5.73 -17.04 -2.49
C ILE A 440 5.61 -18.56 -2.52
N TRP A 441 6.74 -19.29 -2.46
CA TRP A 441 6.74 -20.74 -2.43
C TRP A 441 5.95 -21.31 -1.24
N TYR A 442 6.10 -20.72 -0.05
CA TYR A 442 5.44 -21.16 1.17
C TYR A 442 3.92 -20.94 1.12
N MET A 443 3.47 -19.73 0.77
CA MET A 443 2.04 -19.37 0.74
C MET A 443 1.29 -20.12 -0.35
N ASP A 444 1.90 -20.31 -1.51
CA ASP A 444 1.31 -21.03 -2.64
C ASP A 444 1.00 -22.51 -2.31
N ASN A 445 1.78 -23.12 -1.40
CA ASN A 445 1.54 -24.48 -0.93
C ASN A 445 0.49 -24.60 0.19
N ILE A 446 0.29 -23.55 0.99
CA ILE A 446 -0.67 -23.53 2.11
C ILE A 446 -2.07 -23.17 1.63
N ILE A 447 -2.14 -22.23 0.69
CA ILE A 447 -3.38 -21.78 0.08
C ILE A 447 -3.34 -22.16 -1.41
N PRO A 448 -3.40 -23.45 -1.78
CA PRO A 448 -3.60 -23.84 -3.16
C PRO A 448 -4.97 -23.33 -3.63
N TRP A 449 -4.94 -22.54 -4.70
CA TRP A 449 -6.10 -21.84 -5.27
C TRP A 449 -6.93 -22.70 -6.21
N GLY A 450 -6.42 -23.89 -6.55
CA GLY A 450 -7.09 -24.91 -7.32
C GLY A 450 -7.38 -26.15 -6.49
N PRO A 451 -7.82 -27.25 -7.12
CA PRO A 451 -8.13 -28.53 -6.47
C PRO A 451 -6.94 -29.27 -5.83
N GLY A 452 -5.81 -28.57 -5.62
CA GLY A 452 -4.71 -28.98 -4.75
C GLY A 452 -5.17 -29.17 -3.31
N ILE A 453 -4.59 -30.17 -2.62
CA ILE A 453 -4.86 -30.37 -1.20
C ILE A 453 -4.07 -29.33 -0.42
N HIS A 454 -4.75 -28.47 0.35
CA HIS A 454 -4.13 -27.55 1.31
C HIS A 454 -3.12 -28.30 2.17
N LYS A 455 -1.86 -27.88 2.12
CA LYS A 455 -0.82 -28.43 3.00
C LYS A 455 -0.88 -27.72 4.35
N PRO A 456 -0.61 -28.43 5.47
CA PRO A 456 -0.56 -27.77 6.78
C PRO A 456 0.58 -26.74 6.82
N PRO A 457 0.48 -25.65 7.60
CA PRO A 457 1.51 -24.61 7.66
C PRO A 457 2.93 -25.12 7.98
N TRP A 458 3.04 -26.19 8.78
CA TRP A 458 4.33 -26.82 9.10
C TRP A 458 4.78 -27.88 8.08
N PHE A 459 4.22 -27.92 6.87
CA PHE A 459 4.60 -28.88 5.82
C PHE A 459 6.10 -28.95 5.48
N PRO A 460 6.89 -27.86 5.54
CA PRO A 460 8.33 -27.94 5.26
C PRO A 460 9.08 -28.82 6.27
N PHE A 461 8.50 -29.07 7.45
CA PHE A 461 9.10 -29.92 8.48
C PHE A 461 8.60 -31.36 8.43
N LEU A 462 7.62 -31.68 7.57
CA LEU A 462 7.12 -33.04 7.41
C LEU A 462 8.06 -33.88 6.55
N LYS A 463 8.51 -35.02 7.10
CA LYS A 463 9.31 -36.02 6.37
C LYS A 463 8.62 -36.53 5.09
N SER A 464 7.28 -36.55 5.08
CA SER A 464 6.48 -36.96 3.92
C SER A 464 6.55 -36.00 2.74
N TYR A 465 6.98 -34.75 2.95
CA TYR A 465 7.13 -33.76 1.87
C TYR A 465 8.45 -33.99 1.11
N TRP A 466 9.55 -34.15 1.84
CA TRP A 466 10.88 -34.33 1.26
C TRP A 466 11.14 -35.76 0.77
N ILE A 467 10.49 -36.75 1.39
CA ILE A 467 10.66 -38.16 1.06
C ILE A 467 9.27 -38.72 0.71
N PRO A 468 9.02 -39.06 -0.58
CA PRO A 468 7.79 -39.70 -1.00
C PRO A 468 7.60 -40.99 -0.21
N GLN A 469 6.51 -41.08 0.57
CA GLN A 469 6.20 -42.34 1.23
C GLN A 469 5.45 -43.25 0.27
N PRO A 470 5.82 -44.54 0.16
CA PRO A 470 5.01 -45.51 -0.57
C PRO A 470 3.62 -45.54 0.07
N THR A 471 2.58 -45.46 -0.76
CA THR A 471 1.19 -45.52 -0.29
C THR A 471 1.02 -46.80 0.52
N LYS A 472 0.66 -46.68 1.81
CA LYS A 472 0.36 -47.85 2.65
C LYS A 472 -0.73 -48.65 1.95
N ASN A 473 -0.41 -49.89 1.57
CA ASN A 473 -1.37 -50.86 1.06
C ASN A 473 -2.60 -50.88 1.98
N VAL A 474 -3.68 -50.29 1.51
CA VAL A 474 -4.95 -50.31 2.21
C VAL A 474 -5.36 -51.78 2.32
N LYS A 475 -5.59 -52.26 3.54
CA LYS A 475 -6.16 -53.59 3.80
C LYS A 475 -7.33 -53.84 2.86
N ASN A 476 -7.23 -54.91 2.06
CA ASN A 476 -8.21 -55.38 1.09
C ASN A 476 -9.62 -55.24 1.64
N ARG A 477 -10.43 -54.36 1.04
CA ARG A 477 -11.89 -54.51 1.07
C ARG A 477 -12.24 -55.76 0.26
N PRO A 478 -13.39 -56.40 0.51
CA PRO A 478 -13.87 -57.48 -0.36
C PRO A 478 -13.85 -56.96 -1.80
N ASN A 479 -13.24 -57.74 -2.70
CA ASN A 479 -13.27 -57.45 -4.13
C ASN A 479 -14.72 -57.12 -4.50
N PRO A 480 -14.96 -56.03 -5.26
CA PRO A 480 -16.28 -55.81 -5.80
C PRO A 480 -16.67 -57.04 -6.61
N ASP A 481 -17.94 -57.45 -6.57
CA ASP A 481 -18.38 -58.74 -7.11
C ASP A 481 -17.80 -58.92 -8.53
N PRO A 482 -17.00 -59.97 -8.79
CA PRO A 482 -16.31 -60.13 -10.07
C PRO A 482 -17.29 -60.30 -11.24
N THR A 483 -18.57 -60.55 -10.95
CA THR A 483 -19.67 -60.64 -11.91
C THR A 483 -20.17 -59.28 -12.43
N LEU A 484 -19.74 -58.16 -11.84
CA LEU A 484 -20.10 -56.80 -12.26
C LEU A 484 -19.03 -56.15 -13.18
N PHE A 485 -17.95 -56.88 -13.44
CA PHE A 485 -16.81 -56.41 -14.23
C PHE A 485 -16.59 -57.34 -15.42
N GLU A 486 -16.63 -56.79 -16.62
CA GLU A 486 -16.20 -57.51 -17.83
C GLU A 486 -14.67 -57.64 -17.83
N THR A 487 -14.19 -58.87 -18.07
CA THR A 487 -12.75 -59.18 -18.13
C THR A 487 -12.11 -58.51 -19.32
N ASP A 488 -10.95 -57.88 -19.11
CA ASP A 488 -10.22 -57.22 -20.20
C ASP A 488 -9.72 -58.23 -21.25
N PRO A 489 -9.72 -57.85 -22.54
CA PRO A 489 -9.18 -58.69 -23.61
C PRO A 489 -7.68 -58.97 -23.40
N ARG A 490 -7.27 -60.23 -23.56
CA ARG A 490 -5.91 -60.71 -23.24
C ARG A 490 -4.81 -60.17 -24.19
N ASP A 491 -5.20 -59.64 -25.34
CA ASP A 491 -4.29 -59.24 -26.41
C ASP A 491 -3.88 -57.75 -26.35
N LEU A 492 -4.40 -56.99 -25.38
CA LEU A 492 -4.18 -55.55 -25.27
C LEU A 492 -3.44 -55.20 -23.97
N ILE A 493 -2.40 -54.37 -24.08
CA ILE A 493 -1.69 -53.81 -22.93
C ILE A 493 -2.51 -52.63 -22.38
N PRO A 494 -2.85 -52.60 -21.07
CA PRO A 494 -3.63 -51.52 -20.51
C PRO A 494 -2.85 -50.20 -20.52
N ALA A 495 -3.39 -49.17 -21.17
CA ALA A 495 -2.78 -47.84 -21.19
C ALA A 495 -2.88 -47.12 -19.84
N ILE A 496 -3.96 -47.37 -19.09
CA ILE A 496 -4.20 -46.84 -17.75
C ILE A 496 -4.54 -48.01 -16.83
N GLN A 497 -3.82 -48.13 -15.71
CA GLN A 497 -4.10 -49.12 -14.67
C GLN A 497 -4.34 -48.42 -13.33
N VAL A 498 -5.48 -48.71 -12.71
CA VAL A 498 -5.93 -48.10 -11.46
C VAL A 498 -6.12 -49.21 -10.43
N THR A 499 -5.44 -49.12 -9.27
CA THR A 499 -5.55 -50.15 -8.21
C THR A 499 -5.92 -49.55 -6.85
N ASN A 500 -6.93 -50.14 -6.19
CA ASN A 500 -7.32 -49.90 -4.79
C ASN A 500 -7.46 -48.43 -4.34
N LEU A 501 -8.04 -47.58 -5.19
CA LEU A 501 -8.32 -46.17 -4.88
C LEU A 501 -9.63 -46.00 -4.07
N LYS A 502 -9.56 -45.37 -2.89
CA LYS A 502 -10.72 -45.16 -1.99
C LYS A 502 -11.60 -43.96 -2.34
N LYS A 503 -11.14 -43.05 -3.21
CA LYS A 503 -11.82 -41.81 -3.58
C LYS A 503 -11.58 -41.56 -5.07
N ILE A 504 -12.33 -42.26 -5.91
CA ILE A 504 -12.26 -42.21 -7.38
C ILE A 504 -12.98 -40.96 -7.92
N THR A 505 -13.61 -40.13 -7.07
CA THR A 505 -14.20 -38.84 -7.50
C THR A 505 -13.22 -37.90 -8.19
N VAL A 506 -11.91 -38.19 -8.09
CA VAL A 506 -10.83 -37.39 -8.65
C VAL A 506 -10.00 -38.13 -9.70
N LEU A 507 -10.45 -39.27 -10.24
CA LEU A 507 -9.75 -39.87 -11.39
C LEU A 507 -9.92 -39.04 -12.66
N LEU A 508 -10.94 -38.18 -12.69
CA LEU A 508 -11.37 -37.44 -13.87
C LEU A 508 -11.23 -35.91 -13.71
N GLY A 509 -10.79 -35.50 -12.52
CA GLY A 509 -10.27 -34.18 -12.27
C GLY A 509 -8.75 -34.22 -12.08
N PRO A 510 -8.17 -33.19 -11.46
CA PRO A 510 -6.72 -32.99 -11.31
C PRO A 510 -5.89 -34.13 -10.70
N CYS A 511 -6.46 -35.10 -9.95
CA CYS A 511 -5.65 -36.25 -9.50
C CYS A 511 -5.28 -37.17 -10.68
N GLY A 512 -6.13 -37.30 -11.71
CA GLY A 512 -5.84 -38.14 -12.88
C GLY A 512 -4.73 -37.59 -13.78
N SER A 513 -4.53 -36.27 -13.78
CA SER A 513 -3.44 -35.57 -14.48
C SER A 513 -2.17 -35.40 -13.63
N GLY A 514 -2.17 -35.91 -12.40
CA GLY A 514 -1.04 -35.81 -11.46
C GLY A 514 -0.85 -34.44 -10.80
N LEU A 515 -1.88 -33.58 -10.78
CA LEU A 515 -1.85 -32.32 -10.01
C LEU A 515 -2.10 -32.54 -8.51
N VAL A 516 -2.75 -33.63 -8.15
CA VAL A 516 -3.17 -33.90 -6.76
C VAL A 516 -2.81 -35.33 -6.38
N HIS A 517 -2.15 -35.49 -5.22
CA HIS A 517 -1.79 -36.81 -4.74
C HIS A 517 -3.05 -37.62 -4.37
N PRO A 518 -3.15 -38.89 -4.80
CA PRO A 518 -4.28 -39.74 -4.44
C PRO A 518 -4.32 -39.95 -2.93
N SER A 519 -5.51 -39.89 -2.31
CA SER A 519 -5.66 -40.14 -0.87
C SER A 519 -5.22 -41.56 -0.47
N SER A 520 -5.30 -42.52 -1.40
CA SER A 520 -4.79 -43.90 -1.28
C SER A 520 -4.90 -44.61 -2.64
N GLY A 521 -4.05 -45.61 -2.90
CA GLY A 521 -4.04 -46.40 -4.15
C GLY A 521 -2.98 -45.91 -5.14
N GLN A 522 -2.95 -46.50 -6.34
CA GLN A 522 -1.93 -46.22 -7.36
C GLN A 522 -2.57 -46.02 -8.74
N VAL A 523 -2.07 -45.04 -9.49
CA VAL A 523 -2.44 -44.78 -10.89
C VAL A 523 -1.19 -44.91 -11.74
N ILE A 524 -1.25 -45.82 -12.71
CA ILE A 524 -0.16 -46.08 -13.65
C ILE A 524 -0.65 -45.70 -15.05
N VAL A 525 0.10 -44.83 -15.72
CA VAL A 525 -0.16 -44.30 -17.06
C VAL A 525 1.02 -44.67 -17.94
N ASP A 526 0.78 -45.53 -18.95
CA ASP A 526 1.83 -46.02 -19.86
C ASP A 526 3.09 -46.53 -19.13
N ASN A 527 2.87 -47.36 -18.10
CA ASN A 527 3.87 -47.91 -17.17
C ASN A 527 4.58 -46.92 -16.24
N TYR A 528 4.18 -45.65 -16.22
CA TYR A 528 4.64 -44.68 -15.23
C TYR A 528 3.64 -44.46 -14.12
N ASP A 529 4.12 -44.52 -12.88
CA ASP A 529 3.34 -44.07 -11.73
C ASP A 529 3.23 -42.54 -11.76
N VAL A 530 2.01 -42.04 -11.82
CA VAL A 530 1.70 -40.59 -11.92
C VAL A 530 2.27 -39.80 -10.74
N VAL A 531 2.44 -40.43 -9.57
CA VAL A 531 2.97 -39.79 -8.36
C VAL A 531 4.50 -39.76 -8.34
N LEU A 532 5.15 -40.84 -8.77
CA LEU A 532 6.62 -40.95 -8.74
C LEU A 532 7.28 -40.31 -9.98
N HIS A 533 6.60 -40.39 -11.12
CA HIS A 533 7.10 -39.97 -12.44
C HIS A 533 6.14 -38.96 -13.08
N THR A 534 5.82 -37.88 -12.36
CA THR A 534 4.78 -36.92 -12.77
C THR A 534 5.07 -36.21 -14.09
N GLU A 535 6.31 -35.76 -14.33
CA GLU A 535 6.66 -35.07 -15.58
C GLU A 535 6.51 -36.00 -16.80
N GLU A 536 7.03 -37.23 -16.70
CA GLU A 536 6.97 -38.24 -17.75
C GLU A 536 5.53 -38.69 -18.05
N ALA A 537 4.69 -38.80 -17.01
CA ALA A 537 3.26 -39.07 -17.16
C ALA A 537 2.53 -37.92 -17.85
N ARG A 538 2.79 -36.66 -17.46
CA ARG A 538 2.14 -35.46 -18.05
C ARG A 538 2.53 -35.20 -19.50
N GLU A 539 3.74 -35.57 -19.91
CA GLU A 539 4.14 -35.51 -21.33
C GLU A 539 3.29 -36.44 -22.22
N ARG A 540 2.80 -37.57 -21.66
CA ARG A 540 2.03 -38.59 -22.39
C ARG A 540 0.51 -38.41 -22.35
N ILE A 541 0.02 -37.51 -21.47
CA ILE A 541 -1.40 -37.20 -21.29
C ILE A 541 -1.76 -35.88 -22.00
N ALA A 542 -2.89 -35.87 -22.69
CA ALA A 542 -3.61 -34.66 -23.08
C ALA A 542 -4.91 -34.57 -22.28
N TYR A 543 -5.26 -33.38 -21.79
CA TYR A 543 -6.41 -33.18 -20.90
C TYR A 543 -7.26 -32.00 -21.37
N CYS A 544 -8.57 -32.23 -21.47
CA CYS A 544 -9.58 -31.20 -21.70
C CYS A 544 -10.44 -31.06 -20.43
N PRO A 545 -10.37 -29.94 -19.70
CA PRO A 545 -11.21 -29.69 -18.52
C PRO A 545 -12.69 -29.56 -18.88
N ALA A 546 -13.59 -29.65 -17.90
CA ALA A 546 -15.02 -29.36 -18.07
C ALA A 546 -15.28 -27.88 -18.40
N ASP A 547 -14.57 -26.97 -17.71
CA ASP A 547 -14.64 -25.54 -17.97
C ASP A 547 -13.84 -25.13 -19.23
N ASN A 548 -14.28 -24.09 -19.92
CA ASN A 548 -13.62 -23.56 -21.12
C ASN A 548 -12.42 -22.67 -20.73
N VAL A 549 -11.30 -23.30 -20.39
CA VAL A 549 -10.06 -22.64 -19.95
C VAL A 549 -9.24 -22.20 -21.18
N LEU A 550 -9.39 -20.93 -21.58
CA LEU A 550 -8.79 -20.34 -22.78
C LEU A 550 -8.17 -18.96 -22.47
N PHE A 551 -7.18 -18.53 -23.28
CA PHE A 551 -6.65 -17.17 -23.20
C PHE A 551 -7.54 -16.21 -24.02
N ASP A 552 -8.27 -15.30 -23.39
CA ASP A 552 -9.18 -14.40 -24.11
C ASP A 552 -8.52 -13.50 -25.17
N GLU A 553 -7.21 -13.28 -25.02
CA GLU A 553 -6.42 -12.41 -25.87
C GLU A 553 -6.02 -13.09 -27.19
N LEU A 554 -5.58 -14.36 -27.14
CA LEU A 554 -5.02 -15.11 -28.26
C LEU A 554 -6.09 -15.44 -29.32
N THR A 555 -5.70 -15.51 -30.61
CA THR A 555 -6.62 -16.01 -31.64
C THR A 555 -6.75 -17.53 -31.59
N VAL A 556 -7.75 -18.10 -32.26
CA VAL A 556 -7.89 -19.56 -32.43
C VAL A 556 -6.60 -20.21 -32.97
N GLU A 557 -5.98 -19.63 -34.01
CA GLU A 557 -4.71 -20.13 -34.54
C GLU A 557 -3.57 -20.06 -33.51
N GLU A 558 -3.44 -18.92 -32.82
CA GLU A 558 -2.38 -18.71 -31.84
C GLU A 558 -2.51 -19.64 -30.64
N HIS A 559 -3.73 -19.96 -30.21
CA HIS A 559 -3.97 -20.98 -29.16
C HIS A 559 -3.45 -22.35 -29.58
N LEU A 560 -3.85 -22.79 -30.78
CA LEU A 560 -3.45 -24.09 -31.32
C LEU A 560 -1.92 -24.15 -31.48
N LEU A 561 -1.32 -23.07 -32.01
CA LEU A 561 0.12 -22.94 -32.14
C LEU A 561 0.82 -22.97 -30.78
N PHE A 562 0.31 -22.24 -29.79
CA PHE A 562 0.89 -22.15 -28.43
C PHE A 562 0.94 -23.52 -27.75
N PHE A 563 -0.18 -24.24 -27.67
CA PHE A 563 -0.23 -25.55 -27.01
C PHE A 563 0.55 -26.62 -27.81
N ALA A 564 0.57 -26.54 -29.14
CA ALA A 564 1.39 -27.42 -29.96
C ALA A 564 2.89 -27.23 -29.71
N MET A 565 3.36 -25.98 -29.62
CA MET A 565 4.75 -25.66 -29.29
C MET A 565 5.10 -26.08 -27.86
N LEU A 566 4.19 -25.91 -26.90
CA LEU A 566 4.40 -26.28 -25.50
C LEU A 566 4.67 -27.79 -25.36
N LYS A 567 3.91 -28.63 -26.07
CA LYS A 567 4.12 -30.09 -26.18
C LYS A 567 5.27 -30.48 -27.13
N GLY A 568 5.94 -29.49 -27.73
CA GLY A 568 7.17 -29.64 -28.49
C GLY A 568 6.99 -30.23 -29.88
N LEU A 569 5.84 -30.00 -30.53
CA LEU A 569 5.67 -30.30 -31.96
C LEU A 569 6.63 -29.44 -32.80
N GLY A 570 7.10 -29.95 -33.94
CA GLY A 570 8.06 -29.25 -34.79
C GLY A 570 7.37 -28.16 -35.61
N MET A 571 7.93 -26.94 -35.63
CA MET A 571 7.35 -25.77 -36.32
C MET A 571 6.99 -26.00 -37.80
N SER A 572 7.74 -26.86 -38.50
CA SER A 572 7.46 -27.21 -39.90
C SER A 572 6.20 -28.07 -40.09
N LYS A 573 5.80 -28.83 -39.08
CA LYS A 573 4.64 -29.75 -39.11
C LYS A 573 3.38 -29.14 -38.49
N ILE A 574 3.53 -28.20 -37.54
CA ILE A 574 2.40 -27.64 -36.78
C ILE A 574 1.38 -26.94 -37.68
N ARG A 575 1.81 -25.99 -38.54
CA ARG A 575 0.86 -25.19 -39.35
C ARG A 575 -0.01 -26.02 -40.31
N PRO A 576 0.56 -26.98 -41.08
CA PRO A 576 -0.25 -27.89 -41.89
C PRO A 576 -1.27 -28.69 -41.07
N GLU A 577 -0.86 -29.19 -39.90
CA GLU A 577 -1.71 -29.98 -39.00
C GLU A 577 -2.84 -29.13 -38.40
N ILE A 578 -2.56 -27.87 -38.02
CA ILE A 578 -3.58 -26.89 -37.58
C ILE A 578 -4.59 -26.63 -38.71
N ASN A 579 -4.13 -26.39 -39.93
CA ASN A 579 -5.03 -26.10 -41.05
C ASN A 579 -5.95 -27.30 -41.39
N LEU A 580 -5.40 -28.51 -41.34
CA LEU A 580 -6.19 -29.74 -41.50
C LEU A 580 -7.23 -29.87 -40.38
N LEU A 581 -6.80 -29.72 -39.12
CA LEU A 581 -7.67 -29.83 -37.96
C LEU A 581 -8.80 -28.80 -38.00
N LEU A 582 -8.50 -27.53 -38.31
CA LEU A 582 -9.49 -26.46 -38.44
C LEU A 582 -10.49 -26.70 -39.58
N THR A 583 -10.07 -27.39 -40.64
CA THR A 583 -10.96 -27.79 -41.74
C THR A 583 -11.90 -28.91 -41.29
N ASP A 584 -11.38 -29.89 -40.53
CA ASP A 584 -12.15 -31.03 -40.01
C ASP A 584 -13.21 -30.62 -38.97
N ILE A 585 -12.92 -29.62 -38.11
CA ILE A 585 -13.87 -29.07 -37.13
C ILE A 585 -14.74 -27.92 -37.68
N GLN A 586 -14.66 -27.63 -38.99
CA GLN A 586 -15.39 -26.53 -39.64
C GLN A 586 -15.16 -25.14 -39.00
N MET A 587 -14.02 -24.91 -38.33
CA MET A 587 -13.67 -23.63 -37.70
C MET A 587 -12.70 -22.77 -38.54
N SER A 588 -12.43 -23.13 -39.79
CA SER A 588 -11.51 -22.41 -40.67
C SER A 588 -11.84 -20.91 -40.82
N ALA A 589 -13.13 -20.57 -40.83
CA ALA A 589 -13.59 -19.16 -40.89
C ALA A 589 -13.28 -18.36 -39.60
N TYR A 590 -13.11 -19.04 -38.46
CA TYR A 590 -12.90 -18.42 -37.14
C TYR A 590 -11.42 -18.38 -36.71
N MET A 591 -10.49 -18.75 -37.59
CA MET A 591 -9.06 -18.88 -37.29
C MET A 591 -8.43 -17.59 -36.70
N SER A 592 -8.88 -16.43 -37.15
CA SER A 592 -8.43 -15.10 -36.71
C SER A 592 -9.27 -14.50 -35.57
N TYR A 593 -10.34 -15.18 -35.15
CA TYR A 593 -11.23 -14.72 -34.09
C TYR A 593 -10.62 -15.02 -32.71
N ARG A 594 -11.07 -14.26 -31.71
CA ARG A 594 -10.67 -14.44 -30.30
C ARG A 594 -11.74 -15.25 -29.55
N PRO A 595 -11.37 -16.05 -28.53
CA PRO A 595 -12.32 -16.81 -27.72
C PRO A 595 -13.45 -15.96 -27.13
N SER A 596 -13.17 -14.73 -26.72
CA SER A 596 -14.16 -13.77 -26.19
C SER A 596 -15.30 -13.46 -27.18
N THR A 597 -15.08 -13.62 -28.48
CA THR A 597 -16.09 -13.40 -29.53
C THR A 597 -16.82 -14.68 -29.96
N LEU A 598 -16.36 -15.85 -29.49
CA LEU A 598 -16.95 -17.14 -29.83
C LEU A 598 -18.15 -17.46 -28.91
N SER A 599 -19.12 -18.22 -29.42
CA SER A 599 -20.15 -18.83 -28.59
C SER A 599 -19.54 -19.88 -27.66
N ASP A 600 -20.18 -20.19 -26.54
CA ASP A 600 -19.63 -21.16 -25.58
C ASP A 600 -19.48 -22.57 -26.18
N GLY A 601 -20.36 -22.97 -27.10
CA GLY A 601 -20.20 -24.19 -27.88
C GLY A 601 -18.95 -24.19 -28.77
N LEU A 602 -18.62 -23.06 -29.43
CA LEU A 602 -17.40 -22.92 -30.22
C LEU A 602 -16.14 -22.85 -29.35
N LYS A 603 -16.22 -22.24 -28.15
CA LYS A 603 -15.12 -22.28 -27.17
C LYS A 603 -14.86 -23.71 -26.69
N ARG A 604 -15.93 -24.48 -26.46
CA ARG A 604 -15.83 -25.90 -26.12
C ARG A 604 -15.15 -26.70 -27.23
N LEU A 605 -15.56 -26.45 -28.47
CA LEU A 605 -14.97 -27.07 -29.65
C LEU A 605 -13.47 -26.74 -29.79
N LEU A 606 -13.08 -25.49 -29.49
CA LEU A 606 -11.66 -25.10 -29.46
C LEU A 606 -10.86 -25.86 -28.39
N CYS A 607 -11.41 -26.05 -27.19
CA CYS A 607 -10.76 -26.84 -26.13
C CYS A 607 -10.52 -28.30 -26.56
N VAL A 608 -11.53 -28.88 -27.22
CA VAL A 608 -11.42 -30.23 -27.81
C VAL A 608 -10.37 -30.25 -28.93
N ALA A 609 -10.36 -29.24 -29.80
CA ALA A 609 -9.41 -29.09 -30.90
C ALA A 609 -7.95 -28.99 -30.40
N ILE A 610 -7.69 -28.24 -29.33
CA ILE A 610 -6.36 -28.16 -28.69
C ILE A 610 -5.89 -29.54 -28.24
N THR A 611 -6.78 -30.30 -27.60
CA THR A 611 -6.48 -31.65 -27.09
C THR A 611 -6.22 -32.64 -28.24
N LEU A 612 -7.01 -32.56 -29.31
CA LEU A 612 -6.85 -33.35 -30.53
C LEU A 612 -5.61 -32.99 -31.34
N LEU A 613 -5.16 -31.73 -31.34
CA LEU A 613 -3.92 -31.35 -32.02
C LEU A 613 -2.69 -31.97 -31.34
N VAL A 614 -2.72 -32.04 -30.00
CA VAL A 614 -1.64 -32.62 -29.20
C VAL A 614 -1.65 -34.16 -29.26
N ALA A 615 -2.72 -34.77 -29.81
CA ALA A 615 -2.89 -36.20 -30.02
C ALA A 615 -1.69 -36.92 -30.61
N SER A 616 -1.05 -36.30 -31.61
CA SER A 616 0.02 -36.95 -32.37
C SER A 616 1.26 -37.28 -31.52
N LYS A 617 1.37 -36.69 -30.32
CA LYS A 617 2.42 -37.00 -29.34
C LYS A 617 1.94 -37.69 -28.07
N CYS A 618 0.67 -37.62 -27.72
CA CYS A 618 0.13 -38.19 -26.49
C CYS A 618 -0.48 -39.57 -26.74
N LYS A 619 -0.22 -40.51 -25.84
CA LYS A 619 -0.82 -41.87 -25.93
C LYS A 619 -2.22 -41.91 -25.33
N ILE A 620 -2.52 -41.01 -24.39
CA ILE A 620 -3.75 -40.98 -23.62
C ILE A 620 -4.35 -39.58 -23.69
N MET A 621 -5.64 -39.51 -23.99
CA MET A 621 -6.46 -38.30 -23.91
C MET A 621 -7.52 -38.45 -22.84
N ILE A 622 -7.73 -37.38 -22.07
CA ILE A 622 -8.76 -37.30 -21.05
C ILE A 622 -9.67 -36.13 -21.40
N PHE A 623 -10.96 -36.40 -21.58
CA PHE A 623 -11.99 -35.39 -21.80
C PHE A 623 -12.97 -35.40 -20.63
N ASP A 624 -13.12 -34.26 -19.97
CA ASP A 624 -14.12 -34.08 -18.92
C ASP A 624 -15.34 -33.34 -19.51
N GLU A 625 -16.44 -34.02 -19.80
CA GLU A 625 -17.67 -33.50 -20.43
C GLU A 625 -17.46 -32.73 -21.77
N PRO A 626 -16.88 -33.35 -22.82
CA PRO A 626 -16.45 -32.64 -24.03
C PRO A 626 -17.58 -31.99 -24.84
N THR A 627 -18.79 -32.53 -24.76
CA THR A 627 -19.96 -32.05 -25.54
C THR A 627 -20.94 -31.22 -24.72
N ALA A 628 -20.60 -30.87 -23.48
CA ALA A 628 -21.40 -29.96 -22.66
C ALA A 628 -21.59 -28.63 -23.38
N THR A 629 -22.79 -28.03 -23.26
CA THR A 629 -23.17 -26.72 -23.85
C THR A 629 -23.22 -26.64 -25.38
N MET A 630 -22.95 -27.74 -26.10
CA MET A 630 -23.10 -27.80 -27.56
C MET A 630 -24.52 -28.20 -27.98
N ASP A 631 -24.94 -27.72 -29.15
CA ASP A 631 -26.17 -28.19 -29.80
C ASP A 631 -26.02 -29.61 -30.36
N PRO A 632 -27.11 -30.37 -30.54
CA PRO A 632 -27.05 -31.77 -30.95
C PRO A 632 -26.32 -32.04 -32.27
N HIS A 633 -26.22 -31.05 -33.17
CA HIS A 633 -25.49 -31.21 -34.43
C HIS A 633 -23.99 -31.15 -34.18
N SER A 634 -23.51 -30.09 -33.51
CA SER A 634 -22.10 -29.94 -33.12
C SER A 634 -21.58 -31.10 -32.26
N GLN A 635 -22.43 -31.67 -31.39
CA GLN A 635 -22.07 -32.86 -30.61
C GLN A 635 -21.69 -34.04 -31.50
N ARG A 636 -22.45 -34.29 -32.58
CA ARG A 636 -22.19 -35.41 -33.50
C ARG A 636 -20.88 -35.21 -34.27
N GLU A 637 -20.57 -33.99 -34.67
CA GLU A 637 -19.30 -33.67 -35.34
C GLU A 637 -18.11 -33.98 -34.42
N VAL A 638 -18.19 -33.57 -33.14
CA VAL A 638 -17.17 -33.91 -32.14
C VAL A 638 -17.06 -35.42 -31.95
N TRP A 639 -18.19 -36.15 -31.91
CA TRP A 639 -18.17 -37.61 -31.78
C TRP A 639 -17.45 -38.28 -32.94
N GLU A 640 -17.67 -37.84 -34.17
CA GLU A 640 -16.95 -38.38 -35.34
C GLU A 640 -15.44 -38.13 -35.25
N LEU A 641 -15.02 -36.97 -34.75
CA LEU A 641 -13.61 -36.65 -34.56
C LEU A 641 -12.96 -37.51 -33.47
N LEU A 642 -13.64 -37.72 -32.35
CA LEU A 642 -13.16 -38.61 -31.28
C LEU A 642 -13.06 -40.06 -31.78
N LEU A 643 -14.02 -40.53 -32.56
CA LEU A 643 -13.99 -41.86 -33.18
C LEU A 643 -12.83 -42.03 -34.17
N LYS A 644 -12.46 -40.97 -34.92
CA LYS A 644 -11.26 -40.96 -35.77
C LYS A 644 -9.99 -41.02 -34.92
N ALA A 645 -9.89 -40.20 -33.86
CA ALA A 645 -8.73 -40.15 -32.97
C ALA A 645 -8.49 -41.44 -32.18
N ARG A 646 -9.56 -42.16 -31.83
CA ARG A 646 -9.55 -43.45 -31.12
C ARG A 646 -8.65 -44.52 -31.76
N ARG A 647 -8.40 -44.46 -33.08
CA ARG A 647 -7.56 -45.44 -33.77
C ARG A 647 -6.08 -45.37 -33.36
N HIS A 648 -5.64 -44.25 -32.82
CA HIS A 648 -4.23 -43.97 -32.58
C HIS A 648 -3.90 -43.67 -31.11
N CYS A 649 -4.89 -43.48 -30.25
CA CYS A 649 -4.71 -43.16 -28.84
C CYS A 649 -5.83 -43.75 -27.96
N CYS A 650 -5.56 -43.90 -26.67
CA CYS A 650 -6.56 -44.27 -25.68
C CYS A 650 -7.31 -43.02 -25.22
N ILE A 651 -8.64 -43.02 -25.30
CA ILE A 651 -9.48 -41.90 -24.90
C ILE A 651 -10.25 -42.29 -23.63
N LEU A 652 -10.09 -41.50 -22.57
CA LEU A 652 -10.88 -41.55 -21.35
C LEU A 652 -11.84 -40.36 -21.35
N LEU A 653 -13.14 -40.62 -21.24
CA LEU A 653 -14.17 -39.59 -21.36
C LEU A 653 -15.13 -39.67 -20.17
N THR A 654 -15.42 -38.52 -19.54
CA THR A 654 -16.57 -38.39 -18.65
C THR A 654 -17.74 -37.80 -19.41
N THR A 655 -18.93 -38.26 -19.06
CA THR A 655 -20.15 -37.66 -19.57
C THR A 655 -21.31 -37.95 -18.65
N GLN A 656 -22.20 -36.96 -18.55
CA GLN A 656 -23.53 -37.14 -17.97
C GLN A 656 -24.53 -37.63 -19.02
N ASN A 657 -24.17 -37.59 -20.31
CA ASN A 657 -25.01 -38.03 -21.42
C ASN A 657 -24.79 -39.51 -21.72
N LEU A 658 -25.77 -40.34 -21.34
CA LEU A 658 -25.72 -41.78 -21.60
C LEU A 658 -25.68 -42.12 -23.10
N HIS A 659 -26.22 -41.28 -23.98
CA HIS A 659 -26.14 -41.49 -25.43
C HIS A 659 -24.73 -41.30 -25.96
N GLU A 660 -24.00 -40.32 -25.44
CA GLU A 660 -22.60 -40.11 -25.78
C GLU A 660 -21.75 -41.32 -25.35
N ALA A 661 -21.97 -41.81 -24.12
CA ALA A 661 -21.29 -42.99 -23.62
C ALA A 661 -21.60 -44.25 -24.46
N ASP A 662 -22.85 -44.44 -24.89
CA ASP A 662 -23.27 -45.61 -25.68
C ASP A 662 -22.66 -45.62 -27.10
N VAL A 663 -22.48 -44.44 -27.70
CA VAL A 663 -21.92 -44.31 -29.06
C VAL A 663 -20.39 -44.35 -29.07
N LEU A 664 -19.74 -43.69 -28.10
CA LEU A 664 -18.28 -43.52 -28.10
C LEU A 664 -17.51 -44.61 -27.35
N ALA A 665 -18.10 -45.19 -26.30
CA ALA A 665 -17.33 -46.01 -25.37
C ALA A 665 -17.26 -47.48 -25.78
N ASP A 666 -16.04 -48.03 -25.83
CA ASP A 666 -15.82 -49.48 -25.89
C ASP A 666 -16.10 -50.15 -24.54
N LYS A 667 -15.83 -49.43 -23.43
CA LYS A 667 -16.08 -49.85 -22.05
C LYS A 667 -16.59 -48.67 -21.24
N ILE A 668 -17.68 -48.87 -20.51
CA ILE A 668 -18.28 -47.90 -19.59
C ILE A 668 -17.93 -48.31 -18.16
N GLY A 669 -17.54 -47.34 -17.33
CA GLY A 669 -17.36 -47.51 -15.89
C GLY A 669 -18.37 -46.64 -15.14
N ILE A 670 -19.23 -47.24 -14.32
CA ILE A 670 -20.20 -46.49 -13.51
C ILE A 670 -19.63 -46.29 -12.12
N MET A 671 -19.58 -45.05 -11.66
CA MET A 671 -19.11 -44.70 -10.32
C MET A 671 -20.25 -44.39 -9.36
N ASN A 672 -20.09 -44.82 -8.10
CA ASN A 672 -21.00 -44.48 -7.01
C ASN A 672 -20.22 -44.18 -5.72
N LYS A 673 -20.48 -43.03 -5.07
CA LYS A 673 -19.80 -42.58 -3.84
C LYS A 673 -18.26 -42.67 -3.88
N GLY A 674 -17.67 -42.39 -5.03
CA GLY A 674 -16.21 -42.43 -5.23
C GLY A 674 -15.62 -43.84 -5.37
N LEU A 675 -16.42 -44.85 -5.68
CA LEU A 675 -15.97 -46.21 -6.03
C LEU A 675 -16.51 -46.58 -7.41
N LEU A 676 -15.71 -47.32 -8.19
CA LEU A 676 -16.15 -47.92 -9.45
C LEU A 676 -17.07 -49.10 -9.11
N TRP A 677 -18.35 -48.97 -9.44
CA TRP A 677 -19.39 -49.93 -9.03
C TRP A 677 -19.51 -51.10 -10.02
N CYS A 678 -19.49 -50.80 -11.31
CA CYS A 678 -19.45 -51.80 -12.39
C CYS A 678 -18.67 -51.27 -13.58
N SER A 679 -18.16 -52.18 -14.42
CA SER A 679 -17.48 -51.80 -15.65
C SER A 679 -17.61 -52.87 -16.73
N GLY A 680 -17.88 -52.45 -17.96
CA GLY A 680 -17.99 -53.34 -19.12
C GLY A 680 -18.48 -52.60 -20.35
N SER A 681 -18.55 -53.30 -21.47
CA SER A 681 -19.14 -52.79 -22.70
C SER A 681 -20.60 -52.37 -22.47
N PRO A 682 -21.11 -51.39 -23.25
CA PRO A 682 -22.51 -50.98 -23.13
C PRO A 682 -23.48 -52.17 -23.27
N VAL A 683 -23.15 -53.15 -24.12
CA VAL A 683 -23.90 -54.39 -24.32
C VAL A 683 -23.87 -55.26 -23.06
N PHE A 684 -22.69 -55.54 -22.51
CA PHE A 684 -22.53 -56.33 -21.29
C PHE A 684 -23.33 -55.73 -20.12
N LEU A 685 -23.25 -54.41 -19.93
CA LEU A 685 -23.98 -53.73 -18.86
C LEU A 685 -25.50 -53.80 -19.08
N ARG A 686 -25.99 -53.62 -20.31
CA ARG A 686 -27.42 -53.74 -20.64
C ARG A 686 -27.96 -55.15 -20.37
N GLU A 687 -27.22 -56.18 -20.77
CA GLU A 687 -27.57 -57.58 -20.52
C GLU A 687 -27.57 -57.89 -19.02
N ARG A 688 -26.51 -57.46 -18.31
CA ARG A 688 -26.32 -57.73 -16.88
C ARG A 688 -27.39 -57.10 -16.02
N PHE A 689 -27.76 -55.86 -16.31
CA PHE A 689 -28.78 -55.12 -15.56
C PHE A 689 -30.19 -55.28 -16.14
N ARG A 690 -30.38 -56.09 -17.19
CA ARG A 690 -31.66 -56.33 -17.87
C ARG A 690 -32.38 -55.03 -18.25
N ALA A 691 -31.63 -54.05 -18.70
CA ALA A 691 -32.19 -52.82 -19.25
C ALA A 691 -32.77 -53.13 -20.64
N GLY A 692 -34.04 -53.57 -20.68
CA GLY A 692 -34.72 -53.91 -21.93
C GLY A 692 -34.90 -52.72 -22.88
N TYR A 693 -35.12 -53.00 -24.16
CA TYR A 693 -35.40 -51.96 -25.17
C TYR A 693 -36.86 -51.50 -25.07
N ASN A 694 -37.07 -50.18 -25.00
CA ASN A 694 -38.39 -49.58 -25.18
C ASN A 694 -38.51 -49.11 -26.63
N ILE A 695 -39.38 -49.74 -27.42
CA ILE A 695 -39.63 -49.35 -28.82
C ILE A 695 -40.92 -48.52 -28.84
N ARG A 696 -40.86 -47.32 -29.41
CA ARG A 696 -42.02 -46.45 -29.61
C ARG A 696 -42.46 -46.54 -31.06
N ILE A 697 -43.74 -46.82 -31.28
CA ILE A 697 -44.31 -47.03 -32.63
C ILE A 697 -45.46 -46.06 -32.79
N THR A 698 -45.37 -45.19 -33.79
CA THR A 698 -46.48 -44.30 -34.16
C THR A 698 -47.36 -45.04 -35.17
N LYS A 699 -48.62 -45.29 -34.81
CA LYS A 699 -49.60 -45.97 -35.67
C LYS A 699 -50.35 -44.96 -36.52
N GLU A 700 -50.50 -45.24 -37.82
CA GLU A 700 -51.42 -44.47 -38.68
C GLU A 700 -52.88 -44.75 -38.28
N PRO A 701 -53.81 -43.80 -38.49
CA PRO A 701 -55.22 -43.97 -38.14
C PRO A 701 -55.82 -45.14 -38.94
N GLY A 702 -56.21 -46.20 -38.23
CA GLY A 702 -56.76 -47.44 -38.82
C GLY A 702 -55.84 -48.66 -38.73
N CYS A 703 -54.62 -48.53 -38.20
CA CYS A 703 -53.70 -49.65 -38.00
C CYS A 703 -54.09 -50.48 -36.77
N ASP A 704 -54.20 -51.81 -36.92
CA ASP A 704 -54.56 -52.73 -35.84
C ASP A 704 -53.38 -52.97 -34.88
N ALA A 705 -53.52 -52.45 -33.66
CA ALA A 705 -52.51 -52.57 -32.61
C ALA A 705 -52.25 -54.04 -32.22
N ALA A 706 -53.26 -54.91 -32.30
CA ALA A 706 -53.13 -56.32 -31.97
C ALA A 706 -52.27 -57.08 -32.99
N ALA A 707 -52.39 -56.71 -34.27
CA ALA A 707 -51.56 -57.28 -35.34
C ALA A 707 -50.08 -56.87 -35.20
N ILE A 708 -49.81 -55.62 -34.80
CA ILE A 708 -48.46 -55.13 -34.52
C ILE A 708 -47.88 -55.86 -33.30
N GLU A 709 -48.65 -55.99 -32.21
CA GLU A 709 -48.20 -56.70 -31.01
C GLU A 709 -47.91 -58.18 -31.31
N ALA A 710 -48.77 -58.85 -32.08
CA ALA A 710 -48.55 -60.23 -32.52
C ALA A 710 -47.28 -60.37 -33.37
N LEU A 711 -47.02 -59.39 -34.25
CA LEU A 711 -45.79 -59.35 -35.06
C LEU A 711 -44.55 -59.17 -34.19
N PHE A 712 -44.60 -58.29 -33.19
CA PHE A 712 -43.48 -58.10 -32.25
C PHE A 712 -43.26 -59.33 -31.37
N ARG A 713 -44.31 -59.95 -30.84
CA ARG A 713 -44.18 -61.18 -30.05
C ARG A 713 -43.67 -62.37 -30.87
N ARG A 714 -43.89 -62.36 -32.20
CA ARG A 714 -43.33 -63.36 -33.11
C ARG A 714 -41.81 -63.26 -33.24
N TYR A 715 -41.25 -62.05 -33.25
CA TYR A 715 -39.80 -61.83 -33.36
C TYR A 715 -39.10 -61.67 -32.01
N ILE A 716 -39.81 -61.19 -30.99
CA ILE A 716 -39.34 -60.91 -29.64
C ILE A 716 -40.37 -61.50 -28.64
N PRO A 717 -40.21 -62.78 -28.23
CA PRO A 717 -41.20 -63.50 -27.43
C PRO A 717 -41.55 -62.83 -26.09
N ASN A 718 -40.60 -62.05 -25.55
CA ASN A 718 -40.70 -61.37 -24.26
C ASN A 718 -41.12 -59.89 -24.39
N ALA A 719 -41.59 -59.45 -25.55
CA ALA A 719 -42.04 -58.07 -25.75
C ALA A 719 -43.34 -57.80 -24.99
N VAL A 720 -43.33 -56.75 -24.15
CA VAL A 720 -44.48 -56.32 -23.34
C VAL A 720 -44.84 -54.89 -23.73
N VAL A 721 -46.12 -54.65 -24.04
CA VAL A 721 -46.64 -53.30 -24.31
C VAL A 721 -46.71 -52.53 -22.99
N LYS A 722 -45.99 -51.40 -22.92
CA LYS A 722 -45.95 -50.58 -21.69
C LYS A 722 -47.04 -49.50 -21.62
N LEU A 723 -47.34 -48.82 -22.74
CA LEU A 723 -48.35 -47.76 -22.82
C LEU A 723 -48.91 -47.70 -24.26
N ASP A 724 -50.23 -47.55 -24.39
CA ASP A 724 -50.93 -47.18 -25.64
C ASP A 724 -51.68 -45.86 -25.39
N THR A 725 -51.18 -44.76 -25.95
CA THR A 725 -51.73 -43.41 -25.73
C THR A 725 -52.02 -42.74 -27.07
N ASN A 726 -53.20 -42.11 -27.19
CA ASN A 726 -53.63 -41.37 -28.40
C ASN A 726 -53.13 -39.92 -28.46
N PHE A 727 -52.33 -39.48 -27.48
CA PHE A 727 -51.70 -38.16 -27.46
C PHE A 727 -50.19 -38.34 -27.53
N GLU A 728 -49.53 -37.61 -28.43
CA GLU A 728 -48.09 -37.45 -28.39
C GLU A 728 -47.72 -36.68 -27.12
N VAL A 729 -47.31 -37.42 -26.10
CA VAL A 729 -46.57 -36.84 -24.97
C VAL A 729 -45.10 -37.16 -25.21
N THR A 730 -44.36 -36.18 -25.72
CA THR A 730 -42.89 -36.15 -25.71
C THR A 730 -42.42 -36.01 -24.27
N ASN A 731 -42.33 -37.13 -23.55
CA ASN A 731 -41.62 -37.21 -22.27
C ASN A 731 -40.41 -38.14 -22.43
N ASP A 732 -39.26 -37.61 -22.03
CA ASP A 732 -37.94 -38.22 -22.09
C ASP A 732 -37.86 -39.59 -21.40
N PRO A 733 -36.96 -40.49 -21.85
CA PRO A 733 -36.81 -41.82 -21.30
C PRO A 733 -35.87 -41.79 -20.09
N SER A 734 -36.31 -41.28 -18.95
CA SER A 734 -35.55 -41.41 -17.72
C SER A 734 -36.44 -41.65 -16.50
N PHE A 735 -36.16 -42.75 -15.81
CA PHE A 735 -36.69 -43.21 -14.52
C PHE A 735 -38.08 -43.87 -14.51
N HIS A 736 -38.09 -45.19 -14.29
CA HIS A 736 -38.94 -45.80 -13.25
C HIS A 736 -38.24 -47.06 -12.71
N THR A 737 -37.83 -46.97 -11.44
CA THR A 737 -37.46 -48.10 -10.58
C THR A 737 -38.70 -48.92 -10.27
N GLY A 738 -38.55 -50.24 -10.28
CA GLY A 738 -39.61 -51.18 -9.88
C GLY A 738 -40.09 -50.92 -8.45
N VAL A 739 -41.41 -50.86 -8.31
CA VAL A 739 -42.11 -51.17 -7.06
C VAL A 739 -43.18 -52.18 -7.44
N ASP A 740 -43.09 -53.34 -6.82
CA ASP A 740 -44.00 -54.46 -6.99
C ASP A 740 -45.46 -54.04 -6.76
N ALA A 741 -46.32 -54.59 -7.60
CA ALA A 741 -47.76 -54.47 -7.50
C ALA A 741 -48.28 -55.07 -6.20
N GLY A 742 -48.96 -54.25 -5.41
CA GLY A 742 -49.75 -54.68 -4.28
C GLY A 742 -50.64 -53.55 -3.79
N THR A 743 -51.95 -53.76 -3.90
CA THR A 743 -53.05 -53.01 -3.28
C THR A 743 -53.55 -51.72 -3.97
N SER A 744 -54.70 -51.89 -4.63
CA SER A 744 -55.88 -51.02 -4.65
C SER A 744 -55.68 -49.53 -4.39
N VAL A 745 -55.83 -48.71 -5.44
CA VAL A 745 -56.20 -47.30 -5.28
C VAL A 745 -57.42 -47.00 -6.13
N SER A 746 -58.48 -46.67 -5.39
CA SER A 746 -59.73 -46.07 -5.80
C SER A 746 -59.55 -44.89 -6.74
N THR A 747 -60.37 -44.86 -7.79
CA THR A 747 -60.70 -43.66 -8.55
C THR A 747 -61.30 -42.60 -7.62
N ASP A 748 -60.54 -41.56 -7.30
CA ASP A 748 -61.09 -40.35 -6.70
C ASP A 748 -60.49 -39.11 -7.39
N ARG A 749 -61.38 -38.43 -8.13
CA ARG A 749 -61.41 -37.00 -8.47
C ARG A 749 -60.32 -36.42 -9.35
N ASP A 750 -60.64 -36.42 -10.65
CA ASP A 750 -60.33 -35.31 -11.55
C ASP A 750 -60.91 -34.00 -11.01
N TYR A 751 -60.03 -33.10 -10.58
CA TYR A 751 -60.39 -31.70 -10.32
C TYR A 751 -60.51 -30.94 -11.65
N VAL A 752 -61.65 -31.11 -12.32
CA VAL A 752 -62.13 -30.16 -13.34
C VAL A 752 -62.49 -28.87 -12.61
N TYR A 753 -61.74 -27.81 -12.90
CA TYR A 753 -61.97 -26.47 -12.37
C TYR A 753 -63.30 -25.91 -12.94
N LYS A 754 -64.42 -26.13 -12.23
CA LYS A 754 -65.68 -25.42 -12.50
C LYS A 754 -65.49 -23.93 -12.18
N PRO A 755 -65.85 -23.00 -13.08
CA PRO A 755 -65.89 -21.59 -12.70
C PRO A 755 -66.93 -21.40 -11.59
N ARG A 756 -66.52 -20.83 -10.47
CA ARG A 756 -67.42 -20.44 -9.38
C ARG A 756 -68.49 -19.50 -9.95
N ARG A 757 -69.76 -19.84 -9.76
CA ARG A 757 -70.89 -18.92 -9.91
C ARG A 757 -70.57 -17.60 -9.21
N ALA A 758 -70.75 -16.50 -9.94
CA ALA A 758 -70.60 -15.15 -9.42
C ALA A 758 -71.43 -14.96 -8.13
N PRO A 759 -70.90 -14.32 -7.08
CA PRO A 759 -71.75 -13.81 -6.02
C PRO A 759 -72.64 -12.72 -6.61
N GLY A 760 -73.93 -12.73 -6.26
CA GLY A 760 -74.92 -11.79 -6.75
C GLY A 760 -74.44 -10.34 -6.67
N LYS A 761 -74.91 -9.55 -7.65
CA LYS A 761 -74.65 -8.11 -7.85
C LYS A 761 -74.48 -7.37 -6.52
N ARG A 762 -73.23 -7.06 -6.16
CA ARG A 762 -72.90 -6.00 -5.21
C ARG A 762 -72.66 -4.72 -6.01
N THR A 763 -73.21 -3.60 -5.55
CA THR A 763 -73.18 -2.30 -6.23
C THR A 763 -71.73 -1.84 -6.50
N PHE A 764 -71.51 -1.17 -7.64
CA PHE A 764 -70.21 -0.74 -8.19
C PHE A 764 -69.24 -0.06 -7.18
N PRO A 765 -69.70 0.74 -6.18
CA PRO A 765 -68.81 1.34 -5.18
C PRO A 765 -68.16 0.31 -4.24
N SER A 766 -68.87 -0.79 -3.95
CA SER A 766 -68.42 -1.82 -3.01
C SER A 766 -67.45 -2.83 -3.63
N GLN A 767 -67.52 -3.04 -4.95
CA GLN A 767 -66.54 -3.86 -5.68
C GLN A 767 -65.20 -3.13 -5.84
N LEU A 768 -65.23 -1.83 -6.11
CA LEU A 768 -64.00 -1.03 -6.15
C LEU A 768 -63.37 -0.96 -4.76
N ALA A 769 -64.16 -0.71 -3.71
CA ALA A 769 -63.67 -0.70 -2.33
C ALA A 769 -63.15 -2.07 -1.86
N TRP A 770 -63.76 -3.19 -2.29
CA TRP A 770 -63.29 -4.54 -1.98
C TRP A 770 -62.06 -4.94 -2.79
N LEU A 771 -61.97 -4.57 -4.08
CA LEU A 771 -60.79 -4.78 -4.91
C LEU A 771 -59.63 -3.91 -4.45
N LEU A 772 -59.89 -2.67 -4.04
CA LEU A 772 -58.91 -1.79 -3.41
C LEU A 772 -58.52 -2.29 -2.03
N LYS A 773 -59.46 -2.76 -1.17
CA LYS A 773 -59.11 -3.40 0.11
C LYS A 773 -58.33 -4.70 -0.08
N LYS A 774 -58.66 -5.50 -1.08
CA LYS A 774 -57.98 -6.78 -1.36
C LYS A 774 -56.62 -6.53 -2.00
N ARG A 775 -56.50 -5.57 -2.92
CA ARG A 775 -55.20 -5.10 -3.44
C ARG A 775 -54.38 -4.44 -2.34
N PHE A 776 -54.99 -3.64 -1.46
CA PHE A 776 -54.33 -3.00 -0.32
C PHE A 776 -53.93 -4.02 0.74
N TYR A 777 -54.72 -5.07 0.98
CA TYR A 777 -54.42 -6.14 1.93
C TYR A 777 -53.40 -7.14 1.37
N ILE A 778 -53.43 -7.44 0.07
CA ILE A 778 -52.35 -8.16 -0.62
C ILE A 778 -51.09 -7.29 -0.59
N TRP A 779 -51.20 -6.00 -0.91
CA TRP A 779 -50.11 -5.03 -0.80
C TRP A 779 -49.57 -4.92 0.62
N LEU A 780 -50.42 -4.94 1.67
CA LEU A 780 -50.04 -4.90 3.10
C LEU A 780 -49.40 -6.22 3.58
N ARG A 781 -49.91 -7.36 3.10
CA ARG A 781 -49.40 -8.70 3.41
C ARG A 781 -48.07 -8.95 2.70
N ASP A 782 -47.95 -8.48 1.46
CA ASP A 782 -46.71 -8.46 0.68
C ASP A 782 -45.77 -7.31 1.16
N TRP A 783 -46.26 -6.40 2.01
CA TRP A 783 -45.50 -5.34 2.71
C TRP A 783 -44.72 -5.86 3.92
N HIS A 784 -45.12 -7.01 4.50
CA HIS A 784 -44.22 -7.78 5.34
C HIS A 784 -43.17 -8.34 4.38
N PRO A 785 -41.93 -7.82 4.29
CA PRO A 785 -41.20 -8.01 3.07
C PRO A 785 -40.46 -9.34 3.18
N PRO A 786 -40.87 -10.44 2.51
CA PRO A 786 -40.00 -11.60 2.38
C PRO A 786 -38.66 -11.21 1.76
N VAL A 787 -38.59 -10.09 1.02
CA VAL A 787 -37.38 -9.47 0.47
C VAL A 787 -36.50 -8.83 1.56
N ALA A 788 -37.08 -8.13 2.53
CA ALA A 788 -36.32 -7.57 3.65
C ALA A 788 -35.94 -8.65 4.66
N VAL A 789 -36.81 -9.63 4.90
CA VAL A 789 -36.50 -10.81 5.70
C VAL A 789 -35.40 -11.62 5.01
N SER A 790 -35.45 -11.82 3.69
CA SER A 790 -34.36 -12.50 2.95
C SER A 790 -33.05 -11.71 3.01
N ARG A 791 -33.12 -10.37 3.03
CA ARG A 791 -31.93 -9.53 3.27
C ARG A 791 -31.42 -9.64 4.70
N VAL A 792 -32.30 -9.67 5.70
CA VAL A 792 -31.92 -9.84 7.11
C VAL A 792 -31.32 -11.24 7.35
N THR A 793 -31.89 -12.28 6.75
CA THR A 793 -31.34 -13.65 6.83
C THR A 793 -30.04 -13.76 6.07
N SER A 794 -29.94 -13.16 4.87
CA SER A 794 -28.68 -13.08 4.13
C SER A 794 -27.60 -12.34 4.94
N ALA A 795 -27.95 -11.25 5.61
CA ALA A 795 -27.05 -10.50 6.49
C ALA A 795 -26.67 -11.25 7.78
N SER A 796 -27.55 -12.11 8.32
CA SER A 796 -27.31 -12.85 9.57
C SER A 796 -26.59 -14.20 9.36
N GLU A 797 -26.85 -14.87 8.24
CA GLU A 797 -26.24 -16.16 7.88
C GLU A 797 -24.84 -16.00 7.28
N THR A 798 -24.50 -14.81 6.77
CA THR A 798 -23.17 -14.50 6.23
C THR A 798 -22.13 -14.21 7.31
N LYS A 799 -21.85 -15.20 8.17
CA LYS A 799 -20.67 -15.15 9.05
C LYS A 799 -19.39 -15.20 8.18
N GLY A 800 -18.69 -14.07 8.08
CA GLY A 800 -17.43 -13.92 7.33
C GLY A 800 -17.53 -13.37 5.90
N SER A 801 -18.66 -12.82 5.46
CA SER A 801 -18.81 -12.24 4.11
C SER A 801 -18.68 -10.71 4.08
N LEU A 802 -18.73 -10.14 2.86
CA LEU A 802 -18.76 -8.72 2.50
C LEU A 802 -19.60 -7.81 3.44
N ALA A 803 -20.65 -8.34 4.06
CA ALA A 803 -21.49 -7.62 5.03
C ALA A 803 -20.73 -7.20 6.30
N GLN A 804 -19.75 -7.97 6.77
CA GLN A 804 -18.88 -7.59 7.89
C GLN A 804 -17.77 -6.63 7.44
N VAL A 805 -17.19 -6.89 6.26
CA VAL A 805 -16.12 -6.06 5.65
C VAL A 805 -16.60 -4.63 5.45
N ARG A 806 -17.86 -4.45 5.07
CA ARG A 806 -18.56 -3.16 4.94
C ARG A 806 -18.45 -2.26 6.18
N TRP A 807 -18.35 -2.84 7.37
CA TRP A 807 -18.27 -2.12 8.64
C TRP A 807 -16.85 -2.06 9.17
N VAL A 808 -16.16 -3.19 9.14
CA VAL A 808 -14.82 -3.33 9.71
C VAL A 808 -13.82 -2.43 8.97
N VAL A 809 -13.89 -2.35 7.64
CA VAL A 809 -12.91 -1.56 6.86
C VAL A 809 -13.01 -0.06 7.17
N PRO A 810 -14.17 0.62 7.05
CA PRO A 810 -14.28 2.03 7.44
C PRO A 810 -13.86 2.29 8.88
N VAL A 811 -14.25 1.43 9.83
CA VAL A 811 -13.88 1.57 11.24
C VAL A 811 -12.38 1.48 11.43
N CYS A 812 -11.72 0.48 10.84
CA CYS A 812 -10.27 0.33 10.94
C CYS A 812 -9.54 1.51 10.29
N VAL A 813 -10.00 2.01 9.14
CA VAL A 813 -9.41 3.18 8.47
C VAL A 813 -9.53 4.43 9.34
N LEU A 814 -10.68 4.64 9.98
CA LEU A 814 -10.88 5.79 10.86
C LEU A 814 -10.11 5.64 12.17
N LEU A 815 -10.07 4.44 12.76
CA LEU A 815 -9.25 4.17 13.95
C LEU A 815 -7.77 4.44 13.65
N LEU A 816 -7.31 4.05 12.46
CA LEU A 816 -5.97 4.37 11.99
C LEU A 816 -5.77 5.88 11.81
N ALA A 817 -6.74 6.59 11.24
CA ALA A 817 -6.71 8.04 11.10
C ALA A 817 -6.66 8.74 12.47
N THR A 818 -7.49 8.33 13.43
CA THR A 818 -7.47 8.85 14.81
C THR A 818 -6.20 8.47 15.56
N TYR A 819 -5.63 7.28 15.29
CA TYR A 819 -4.36 6.87 15.87
C TYR A 819 -3.22 7.76 15.35
N PHE A 820 -3.18 8.06 14.06
CA PHE A 820 -2.24 9.01 13.51
C PHE A 820 -2.45 10.40 14.11
N GLN A 821 -3.69 10.86 14.19
CA GLN A 821 -4.01 12.14 14.86
C GLN A 821 -3.47 12.16 16.29
N HIS A 822 -3.74 11.12 17.09
CA HIS A 822 -3.28 11.00 18.48
C HIS A 822 -1.76 11.03 18.58
N LEU A 823 -1.07 10.24 17.75
CA LEU A 823 0.39 10.17 17.68
C LEU A 823 0.99 11.56 17.43
N PHE A 824 0.40 12.35 16.52
CA PHE A 824 0.89 13.69 16.22
C PHE A 824 0.45 14.76 17.23
N THR A 825 -0.66 14.58 17.95
CA THR A 825 -1.09 15.51 19.01
C THR A 825 -0.33 15.32 20.32
N GLU A 826 0.00 14.09 20.73
CA GLU A 826 0.85 13.84 21.91
C GLU A 826 2.26 14.43 21.71
N ASP A 827 2.76 14.41 20.49
CA ASP A 827 4.05 15.00 20.14
C ASP A 827 4.08 16.53 20.33
N ARG A 828 2.93 17.25 20.25
CA ARG A 828 2.84 18.66 20.65
C ARG A 828 2.98 18.86 22.16
N ILE A 829 2.41 17.97 22.96
CA ILE A 829 2.46 18.04 24.43
C ILE A 829 3.87 17.71 24.93
N VAL A 830 4.56 16.75 24.28
CA VAL A 830 5.95 16.44 24.59
C VAL A 830 6.88 17.60 24.20
N SER A 831 6.59 18.33 23.10
CA SER A 831 7.35 19.55 22.80
C SER A 831 7.20 20.63 23.86
N SER A 832 5.99 20.83 24.41
CA SER A 832 5.73 21.84 25.46
C SER A 832 6.43 21.51 26.78
N ASP A 833 6.58 20.22 27.12
CA ASP A 833 7.38 19.79 28.27
C ASP A 833 8.90 19.85 28.01
N PHE A 834 9.37 19.61 26.76
CA PHE A 834 10.78 19.79 26.40
C PHE A 834 11.23 21.26 26.52
N TYR A 835 10.30 22.22 26.31
CA TYR A 835 10.54 23.65 26.54
C TYR A 835 10.72 24.02 28.03
N LYS A 836 10.43 23.12 28.97
CA LYS A 836 10.66 23.32 30.41
C LYS A 836 12.06 22.91 30.87
N ASP A 837 12.82 22.17 30.05
CA ASP A 837 14.17 21.76 30.40
C ASP A 837 15.16 22.94 30.28
N ARG A 838 15.99 23.12 31.32
CA ARG A 838 16.96 24.22 31.43
C ARG A 838 18.15 23.99 30.50
N PHE A 839 18.22 24.70 29.37
CA PHE A 839 19.35 24.60 28.43
C PHE A 839 20.46 25.60 28.74
N PHE A 840 21.56 25.14 29.33
CA PHE A 840 22.77 25.96 29.49
C PHE A 840 23.52 26.07 28.16
N TYR A 841 23.98 27.29 27.83
CA TYR A 841 24.92 27.53 26.73
C TYR A 841 26.33 27.07 27.14
N SER A 842 26.56 25.77 27.10
CA SER A 842 27.87 25.11 27.23
C SER A 842 27.94 23.93 26.27
N VAL A 843 29.13 23.64 25.73
CA VAL A 843 29.32 22.52 24.78
C VAL A 843 28.92 21.17 25.40
N ARG A 844 29.19 20.98 26.71
CA ARG A 844 28.86 19.74 27.42
C ARG A 844 27.36 19.50 27.57
N THR A 845 26.57 20.56 27.74
CA THR A 845 25.11 20.47 27.87
C THR A 845 24.42 20.33 26.51
N LEU A 846 25.07 20.76 25.43
CA LEU A 846 24.57 20.57 24.07
C LEU A 846 24.84 19.17 23.51
N HIS A 847 25.71 18.36 24.14
CA HIS A 847 26.09 16.99 23.70
C HIS A 847 26.53 16.89 22.22
N VAL A 848 27.02 17.99 21.65
CA VAL A 848 27.43 18.05 20.23
C VAL A 848 28.95 18.16 20.14
N PRO A 849 29.62 17.35 19.30
CA PRO A 849 31.06 17.51 19.07
C PRO A 849 31.36 18.89 18.48
N ALA A 850 32.35 19.57 19.09
CA ALA A 850 32.74 20.92 18.75
C ALA A 850 34.18 20.96 18.23
N VAL A 851 34.43 21.84 17.26
CA VAL A 851 35.75 22.06 16.68
C VAL A 851 36.09 23.54 16.78
N GLY A 852 37.23 23.79 17.40
CA GLY A 852 37.73 25.12 17.71
C GLY A 852 38.96 25.46 16.88
N PHE A 853 39.20 26.73 16.61
CA PHE A 853 40.55 27.18 16.25
C PHE A 853 40.92 28.45 17.01
N MET A 854 42.21 28.64 17.19
CA MET A 854 42.73 29.86 17.80
C MET A 854 44.01 30.28 17.11
N THR A 855 44.07 31.54 16.68
CA THR A 855 45.30 32.10 16.10
C THR A 855 45.81 33.23 16.99
N ALA A 856 46.87 32.94 17.73
CA ALA A 856 47.72 33.93 18.37
C ALA A 856 49.15 33.40 18.23
N ASN A 857 49.95 34.03 17.35
CA ASN A 857 51.31 33.58 17.04
C ASN A 857 52.18 33.57 18.30
N GLY A 858 52.29 32.42 18.99
CA GLY A 858 53.14 32.27 20.16
C GLY A 858 52.96 33.34 21.24
N SER A 859 51.78 33.98 21.34
CA SER A 859 51.60 35.12 22.24
C SER A 859 51.50 34.64 23.69
N THR A 860 52.14 35.39 24.59
CA THR A 860 52.09 35.19 26.05
C THR A 860 50.78 35.68 26.68
N ASP A 861 49.77 36.02 25.85
CA ASP A 861 48.53 36.66 26.27
C ASP A 861 47.80 35.79 27.32
N PRO A 862 47.55 36.32 28.53
CA PRO A 862 46.85 35.57 29.57
C PRO A 862 45.41 35.19 29.18
N VAL A 863 44.70 36.02 28.41
CA VAL A 863 43.33 35.71 27.95
C VAL A 863 43.33 34.50 27.03
N ALA A 864 44.34 34.41 26.15
CA ALA A 864 44.52 33.27 25.24
C ALA A 864 44.70 31.94 25.97
N ARG A 865 45.51 31.94 27.04
CA ARG A 865 45.73 30.76 27.89
C ARG A 865 44.46 30.32 28.61
N HIS A 866 43.67 31.26 29.12
CA HIS A 866 42.40 30.93 29.78
C HIS A 866 41.36 30.39 28.79
N LEU A 867 41.29 30.92 27.56
CA LEU A 867 40.39 30.42 26.52
C LEU A 867 40.78 29.01 26.04
N MET A 868 42.08 28.75 25.81
CA MET A 868 42.60 27.39 25.52
C MET A 868 42.23 26.39 26.62
N LYS A 869 42.28 26.81 27.88
CA LYS A 869 41.87 25.97 29.00
C LYS A 869 40.36 25.67 28.99
N ILE A 870 39.53 26.63 28.60
CA ILE A 870 38.08 26.41 28.40
C ILE A 870 37.84 25.42 27.26
N PHE A 871 38.52 25.58 26.12
CA PHE A 871 38.40 24.63 25.00
C PHE A 871 38.79 23.20 25.40
N ALA A 872 39.85 23.04 26.20
CA ALA A 872 40.25 21.74 26.73
C ALA A 872 39.27 21.18 27.78
N GLU A 873 38.65 22.04 28.61
CA GLU A 873 37.61 21.64 29.56
C GLU A 873 36.31 21.20 28.87
N GLU A 874 36.00 21.75 27.69
CA GLU A 874 34.77 21.50 26.94
C GLU A 874 34.89 20.42 25.85
N ASP A 875 35.98 19.64 25.83
CA ASP A 875 36.24 18.57 24.86
C ASP A 875 36.21 19.03 23.38
N VAL A 876 36.71 20.25 23.13
CA VAL A 876 36.75 20.86 21.79
C VAL A 876 37.99 20.40 21.03
N HIS A 877 37.82 19.86 19.82
CA HIS A 877 38.94 19.49 18.96
C HIS A 877 39.56 20.74 18.32
N LEU A 878 40.86 20.99 18.52
CA LEU A 878 41.52 22.18 17.98
C LEU A 878 42.10 21.95 16.59
N ILE A 879 41.84 22.89 15.67
CA ILE A 879 42.49 22.98 14.35
C ILE A 879 43.68 23.94 14.45
N ASP A 880 44.84 23.51 13.95
CA ASP A 880 46.03 24.38 13.86
C ASP A 880 45.95 25.29 12.61
N VAL A 881 45.65 26.56 12.84
CA VAL A 881 45.60 27.60 11.80
C VAL A 881 46.79 28.54 11.98
N THR A 882 47.96 28.15 11.47
CA THR A 882 49.18 28.99 11.49
C THR A 882 48.94 30.34 10.77
N ALA A 883 49.55 31.43 11.27
CA ALA A 883 49.35 32.76 10.71
C ALA A 883 49.75 32.87 9.22
N GLY A 884 48.72 33.05 8.40
CA GLY A 884 48.83 33.26 6.96
C GLY A 884 47.55 32.81 6.28
N HIS A 885 46.61 33.74 6.11
CA HIS A 885 45.32 33.57 5.42
C HIS A 885 44.36 32.58 6.10
N THR A 886 43.80 32.99 7.26
CA THR A 886 42.79 32.23 8.02
C THR A 886 41.58 31.86 7.16
N ASN A 887 41.10 32.76 6.30
CA ASN A 887 39.91 32.55 5.48
C ASN A 887 40.12 31.43 4.46
N SER A 888 41.24 31.44 3.73
CA SER A 888 41.51 30.43 2.70
C SER A 888 41.72 29.05 3.32
N ARG A 889 42.43 28.95 4.46
CA ARG A 889 42.58 27.67 5.16
C ARG A 889 41.29 27.12 5.74
N LEU A 890 40.43 27.97 6.28
CA LEU A 890 39.11 27.53 6.76
C LEU A 890 38.21 27.08 5.61
N LEU A 891 38.34 27.71 4.45
CA LEU A 891 37.62 27.34 3.23
C LEU A 891 38.18 26.03 2.61
N ASP A 892 39.50 25.84 2.57
CA ASP A 892 40.15 24.58 2.17
C ASP A 892 39.73 23.45 3.12
N TYR A 893 39.75 23.70 4.43
CA TYR A 893 39.24 22.75 5.43
C TYR A 893 37.75 22.45 5.25
N ALA A 894 36.94 23.44 4.85
CA ALA A 894 35.53 23.23 4.54
C ALA A 894 35.32 22.38 3.29
N TYR A 895 36.20 22.48 2.28
CA TYR A 895 36.17 21.63 1.09
C TYR A 895 36.63 20.20 1.39
N ASP A 896 37.65 20.03 2.22
CA ASP A 896 38.17 18.72 2.61
C ASP A 896 37.24 18.00 3.60
N ASN A 897 36.58 18.75 4.49
CA ASN A 897 35.71 18.22 5.54
C ASN A 897 34.33 18.92 5.58
N PRO A 898 33.53 18.82 4.51
CA PRO A 898 32.22 19.49 4.44
C PRO A 898 31.24 18.99 5.52
N ARG A 899 31.43 17.75 5.99
CA ARG A 899 30.67 17.17 7.10
C ARG A 899 30.93 17.89 8.43
N ALA A 900 32.16 18.31 8.68
CA ALA A 900 32.52 19.02 9.90
C ALA A 900 31.86 20.41 9.93
N TYR A 901 31.79 21.08 8.77
CA TYR A 901 31.23 22.43 8.65
C TYR A 901 29.73 22.51 8.90
N ASN A 902 29.01 21.42 8.66
CA ASN A 902 27.55 21.43 8.73
C ASN A 902 26.97 20.78 9.98
N TYR A 903 27.66 19.76 10.50
CA TYR A 903 27.15 18.98 11.62
C TYR A 903 27.87 19.26 12.95
N LEU A 904 29.01 19.97 12.94
CA LEU A 904 29.75 20.30 14.15
C LEU A 904 29.60 21.79 14.52
N LEU A 905 29.67 22.06 15.82
CA LEU A 905 29.78 23.43 16.32
C LEU A 905 31.20 23.94 16.01
N LEU A 906 31.31 24.85 15.04
CA LEU A 906 32.57 25.52 14.74
C LEU A 906 32.59 26.89 15.40
N PHE A 907 33.64 27.14 16.18
CA PHE A 907 33.91 28.46 16.75
C PHE A 907 35.41 28.70 16.80
N GLY A 908 35.82 29.97 16.90
CA GLY A 908 37.23 30.30 16.97
C GLY A 908 37.46 31.71 17.45
N ALA A 909 38.70 32.04 17.76
CA ALA A 909 39.07 33.38 18.20
C ALA A 909 40.41 33.81 17.60
N VAL A 910 40.44 35.05 17.13
CA VAL A 910 41.64 35.73 16.67
C VAL A 910 41.87 36.94 17.57
N LEU A 911 42.91 36.87 18.39
CA LEU A 911 43.29 37.93 19.32
C LEU A 911 44.40 38.77 18.71
N LYS A 912 44.23 40.10 18.68
CA LYS A 912 45.28 41.02 18.23
C LYS A 912 46.25 41.32 19.40
N GLU A 913 47.54 41.45 19.08
CA GLU A 913 48.66 41.59 20.04
C GLU A 913 48.56 42.75 21.06
N ASN A 914 47.65 43.72 20.86
CA ASN A 914 47.43 44.85 21.77
C ASN A 914 46.12 44.76 22.60
N SER A 915 45.41 43.62 22.60
CA SER A 915 44.18 43.35 23.38
C SER A 915 42.99 44.32 23.22
N ALA A 916 43.10 45.41 22.45
CA ALA A 916 42.02 46.38 22.28
C ALA A 916 40.83 45.87 21.44
N GLN A 917 41.03 44.83 20.63
CA GLN A 917 40.01 44.27 19.75
C GLN A 917 40.19 42.76 19.57
N ALA A 918 39.12 42.00 19.76
CA ALA A 918 39.08 40.56 19.55
C ALA A 918 38.03 40.21 18.48
N THR A 919 38.40 39.31 17.56
CA THR A 919 37.49 38.81 16.53
C THR A 919 37.10 37.37 16.86
N LEU A 920 35.83 37.17 17.17
CA LEU A 920 35.25 35.86 17.46
C LEU A 920 34.62 35.29 16.19
N TRP A 921 34.95 34.04 15.90
CA TRP A 921 34.49 33.29 14.76
C TRP A 921 33.41 32.30 15.18
N PHE A 922 32.32 32.22 14.43
CA PHE A 922 31.24 31.26 14.71
C PHE A 922 30.62 30.69 13.43
N ASN A 923 30.21 29.42 13.49
CA ASN A 923 29.48 28.78 12.40
C ASN A 923 28.13 29.46 12.22
N GLY A 924 27.81 29.81 10.97
CA GLY A 924 26.53 30.38 10.61
C GLY A 924 25.37 29.38 10.58
N GLN A 925 25.62 28.09 10.72
CA GLN A 925 24.59 27.04 10.63
C GLN A 925 23.94 26.69 11.99
N SER A 926 24.66 26.90 13.11
CA SER A 926 24.07 26.72 14.44
C SER A 926 23.69 28.07 15.04
N PRO A 927 22.41 28.30 15.38
CA PRO A 927 21.96 29.55 16.01
C PRO A 927 22.57 29.77 17.41
N HIS A 928 23.05 28.71 18.06
CA HIS A 928 23.69 28.80 19.38
C HIS A 928 25.21 29.02 19.33
N ALA A 929 25.85 28.91 18.15
CA ALA A 929 27.30 29.05 18.05
C ALA A 929 27.80 30.46 18.42
N ALA A 930 27.06 31.52 18.04
CA ALA A 930 27.46 32.89 18.36
C ALA A 930 27.29 33.24 19.85
N PRO A 931 26.13 32.97 20.49
CA PRO A 931 25.96 33.14 21.95
C PRO A 931 26.99 32.35 22.76
N LEU A 932 27.31 31.13 22.32
CA LEU A 932 28.26 30.25 22.99
C LEU A 932 29.69 30.81 22.97
N ILE A 933 30.22 31.22 21.81
CA ILE A 933 31.59 31.75 21.73
C ILE A 933 31.74 33.08 22.49
N VAL A 934 30.69 33.91 22.53
CA VAL A 934 30.66 35.14 23.34
C VAL A 934 30.75 34.81 24.83
N ASN A 935 29.93 33.86 25.32
CA ASN A 935 30.00 33.40 26.71
C ASN A 935 31.40 32.84 27.03
N MET A 936 31.95 31.98 26.17
CA MET A 936 33.28 31.39 26.38
C MET A 936 34.38 32.45 26.47
N TYR A 937 34.31 33.49 25.63
CA TYR A 937 35.26 34.60 25.67
C TYR A 937 35.11 35.45 26.93
N HIS A 938 33.89 35.86 27.29
CA HIS A 938 33.64 36.63 28.51
C HIS A 938 33.98 35.84 29.78
N SER A 939 33.75 34.53 29.79
CA SER A 939 34.21 33.63 30.85
C SER A 939 35.73 33.53 30.91
N ALA A 940 36.44 33.48 29.78
CA ALA A 940 37.91 33.53 29.75
C ALA A 940 38.44 34.85 30.32
N LEU A 941 37.76 35.96 29.99
CA LEU A 941 38.10 37.29 30.49
C LEU A 941 37.82 37.42 31.99
N LEU A 942 36.71 36.86 32.47
CA LEU A 942 36.38 36.78 33.91
C LEU A 942 37.46 36.03 34.69
N ARG A 943 37.92 34.88 34.18
CA ARG A 943 39.01 34.08 34.78
C ARG A 943 40.31 34.87 34.85
N ASN A 944 40.59 35.68 33.83
CA ASN A 944 41.77 36.54 33.79
C ASN A 944 41.68 37.70 34.81
N ILE A 945 40.55 38.40 34.89
CA ILE A 945 40.34 39.51 35.83
C ILE A 945 40.36 39.03 37.28
N THR A 946 39.59 37.98 37.58
CA THR A 946 39.39 37.50 38.95
C THR A 946 40.52 36.60 39.44
N GLN A 947 41.40 36.13 38.54
CA GLN A 947 42.44 35.11 38.79
C GLN A 947 41.88 33.79 39.37
N ARG A 948 40.56 33.57 39.25
CA ARG A 948 39.88 32.33 39.68
C ARG A 948 39.73 31.38 38.49
N PRO A 949 40.27 30.15 38.55
CA PRO A 949 40.27 29.24 37.40
C PRO A 949 38.89 28.67 37.05
N THR A 950 37.96 28.68 38.01
CA THR A 950 36.61 28.10 37.91
C THR A 950 35.53 29.11 37.53
N ALA A 951 35.86 30.42 37.54
CA ALA A 951 34.93 31.50 37.26
C ALA A 951 34.33 31.39 35.84
N ARG A 952 33.01 31.45 35.70
CA ARG A 952 32.32 31.48 34.39
C ARG A 952 30.91 32.07 34.45
N PHE A 953 30.46 32.60 33.32
CA PHE A 953 29.06 32.91 33.08
C PHE A 953 28.32 31.69 32.54
N LEU A 954 27.10 31.49 33.00
CA LEU A 954 26.21 30.42 32.55
C LEU A 954 24.86 31.03 32.20
N LEU A 955 24.72 31.41 30.93
CA LEU A 955 23.43 31.74 30.35
C LEU A 955 22.64 30.43 30.15
N TYR A 956 21.38 30.42 30.55
CA TYR A 956 20.42 29.45 30.03
C TYR A 956 19.18 30.16 29.49
N ASN A 957 18.76 29.74 28.29
CA ASN A 957 17.54 30.28 27.67
C ASN A 957 16.33 29.54 28.24
N HIS A 958 15.29 30.27 28.63
CA HIS A 958 14.02 29.68 29.01
C HIS A 958 12.88 30.48 28.38
N PRO A 959 12.64 30.27 27.06
CA PRO A 959 11.57 30.96 26.35
C PRO A 959 10.20 30.54 26.90
N TYR A 960 9.21 31.40 26.66
CA TYR A 960 7.81 31.16 27.06
C TYR A 960 7.07 30.34 26.00
N SER A 961 6.24 29.36 26.41
CA SER A 961 5.41 28.58 25.47
C SER A 961 4.10 29.30 25.17
N ASN A 962 3.73 29.43 23.89
CA ASN A 962 2.52 30.13 23.47
C ASN A 962 1.19 29.42 23.85
N ASP A 963 1.23 28.17 24.37
CA ASP A 963 0.03 27.34 24.56
C ASP A 963 -0.87 27.78 25.75
N THR A 964 -0.32 28.45 26.76
CA THR A 964 -1.07 28.87 27.97
C THR A 964 -2.00 30.06 27.72
N LEU A 965 -1.81 30.82 26.63
CA LEU A 965 -2.71 31.90 26.22
C LEU A 965 -4.12 31.42 25.85
N ALA A 966 -4.27 30.13 25.51
CA ALA A 966 -5.57 29.54 25.20
C ALA A 966 -6.34 29.05 26.44
N GLU A 967 -5.66 28.79 27.56
CA GLU A 967 -6.28 28.21 28.76
C GLU A 967 -6.61 29.24 29.85
N HIS A 968 -5.92 30.38 29.91
CA HIS A 968 -6.13 31.36 30.99
C HIS A 968 -7.15 32.46 30.65
N HIS A 969 -7.44 32.70 29.36
CA HIS A 969 -8.43 33.71 28.93
C HIS A 969 -9.87 33.15 28.79
N SER A 970 -10.13 31.92 29.23
CA SER A 970 -11.49 31.34 29.23
C SER A 970 -12.28 31.57 30.53
N ALA A 971 -11.77 32.39 31.45
CA ALA A 971 -12.37 32.55 32.78
C ALA A 971 -13.06 33.90 33.01
N ASP A 972 -12.65 35.00 32.38
CA ASP A 972 -13.22 36.33 32.62
C ASP A 972 -13.22 37.20 31.34
N ASP A 973 -14.37 37.82 31.04
CA ASP A 973 -14.70 38.87 30.04
C ASP A 973 -15.29 38.49 28.65
N ASP A 974 -16.20 39.38 28.20
CA ASP A 974 -17.29 39.25 27.23
C ASP A 974 -16.94 38.79 25.79
N ASP A 975 -17.82 37.94 25.25
CA ASP A 975 -17.63 36.95 24.19
C ASP A 975 -17.77 37.42 22.72
N SER A 976 -17.85 38.72 22.39
CA SER A 976 -18.13 39.16 21.00
C SER A 976 -16.91 39.60 20.18
N ASP A 977 -15.95 40.29 20.79
CA ASP A 977 -14.89 40.96 20.03
C ASP A 977 -13.64 40.08 19.83
N ILE A 978 -13.54 38.99 20.60
CA ILE A 978 -12.40 38.06 20.59
C ILE A 978 -12.53 37.02 19.48
N GLN A 979 -13.74 36.61 19.11
CA GLN A 979 -13.97 35.66 18.00
C GLN A 979 -13.60 36.25 16.63
N ASP A 980 -13.90 37.53 16.42
CA ASP A 980 -13.50 38.25 15.19
C ASP A 980 -11.97 38.48 15.15
N LEU A 981 -11.33 38.67 16.30
CA LEU A 981 -9.87 38.80 16.37
C LEU A 981 -9.15 37.45 16.16
N GLN A 982 -9.66 36.36 16.72
CA GLN A 982 -9.14 35.00 16.49
C GLN A 982 -9.31 34.57 15.02
N ALA A 983 -10.47 34.85 14.40
CA ALA A 983 -10.71 34.59 12.99
C ALA A 983 -9.86 35.48 12.07
N SER A 984 -9.65 36.75 12.44
CA SER A 984 -8.78 37.70 11.71
C SER A 984 -7.30 37.34 11.82
N VAL A 985 -6.84 36.85 12.97
CA VAL A 985 -5.44 36.42 13.18
C VAL A 985 -5.19 35.08 12.49
N GLN A 986 -6.11 34.12 12.57
CA GLN A 986 -5.99 32.84 11.83
C GLN A 986 -6.10 33.02 10.32
N SER A 987 -7.01 33.88 9.83
CA SER A 987 -7.12 34.20 8.39
C SER A 987 -5.96 35.05 7.88
N LYS A 988 -5.42 35.98 8.68
CA LYS A 988 -4.19 36.72 8.31
C LYS A 988 -2.95 35.84 8.37
N LEU A 989 -2.87 34.83 9.25
CA LEU A 989 -1.82 33.80 9.19
C LEU A 989 -1.91 32.97 7.90
N PHE A 990 -3.13 32.66 7.45
CA PHE A 990 -3.39 31.94 6.20
C PHE A 990 -3.05 32.77 4.94
N ILE A 991 -3.35 34.08 4.96
CA ILE A 991 -3.11 35.00 3.82
C ILE A 991 -1.65 35.50 3.76
N ALA A 992 -0.93 35.54 4.89
CA ALA A 992 0.45 36.04 4.95
C ALA A 992 1.54 35.04 4.52
N GLY A 993 1.18 33.84 4.04
CA GLY A 993 2.15 32.87 3.53
C GLY A 993 3.14 32.33 4.56
N LEU A 994 2.87 32.52 5.86
CA LEU A 994 3.63 31.89 6.93
C LEU A 994 3.12 30.45 7.08
N PRO A 995 3.98 29.43 6.93
CA PRO A 995 3.54 28.05 7.03
C PRO A 995 3.04 27.81 8.46
N LEU A 996 1.74 27.54 8.61
CA LEU A 996 1.27 26.63 9.66
C LEU A 996 2.28 25.48 9.71
N SER A 997 2.79 25.15 10.91
CA SER A 997 3.73 24.03 11.12
C SER A 997 3.33 22.88 10.20
N ALA A 998 4.25 22.39 9.35
CA ALA A 998 3.96 21.43 8.28
C ALA A 998 3.11 20.23 8.76
N ASP A 999 3.17 19.94 10.05
CA ASP A 999 2.47 18.89 10.78
C ASP A 999 0.96 19.13 10.95
N ALA A 1000 0.52 20.39 11.09
CA ALA A 1000 -0.91 20.71 11.12
C ALA A 1000 -1.55 20.50 9.74
N LEU A 1001 -0.84 20.90 8.68
CA LEU A 1001 -1.24 20.64 7.30
C LEU A 1001 -1.22 19.14 6.99
N LEU A 1002 -0.21 18.41 7.46
CA LEU A 1002 -0.13 16.96 7.29
C LEU A 1002 -1.28 16.22 7.98
N ILE A 1003 -1.59 16.57 9.24
CA ILE A 1003 -2.72 15.97 9.97
C ILE A 1003 -4.03 16.29 9.24
N GLU A 1004 -4.21 17.51 8.75
CA GLU A 1004 -5.40 17.91 7.99
C GLU A 1004 -5.50 17.20 6.64
N VAL A 1005 -4.39 17.00 5.94
CA VAL A 1005 -4.32 16.23 4.68
C VAL A 1005 -4.59 14.75 4.93
N LEU A 1006 -3.99 14.14 5.96
CA LEU A 1006 -4.20 12.73 6.27
C LEU A 1006 -5.63 12.46 6.74
N MET A 1007 -6.19 13.32 7.58
CA MET A 1007 -7.60 13.24 7.97
C MET A 1007 -8.52 13.53 6.78
N GLY A 1008 -8.11 14.44 5.89
CA GLY A 1008 -8.75 14.76 4.62
C GLY A 1008 -8.73 13.62 3.62
N ILE A 1009 -7.78 12.69 3.69
CA ILE A 1009 -7.74 11.51 2.81
C ILE A 1009 -8.47 10.32 3.45
N PHE A 1010 -8.15 9.97 4.70
CA PHE A 1010 -8.66 8.75 5.33
C PHE A 1010 -10.14 8.83 5.72
N THR A 1011 -10.62 10.00 6.16
CA THR A 1011 -12.02 10.15 6.56
C THR A 1011 -12.96 10.05 5.36
N PRO A 1012 -12.72 10.77 4.25
CA PRO A 1012 -13.50 10.60 3.03
C PRO A 1012 -13.36 9.20 2.43
N LEU A 1013 -12.18 8.58 2.46
CA LEU A 1013 -12.01 7.21 1.97
C LEU A 1013 -12.90 6.21 2.71
N ALA A 1014 -12.98 6.32 4.04
CA ALA A 1014 -13.86 5.48 4.86
C ALA A 1014 -15.35 5.68 4.51
N LEU A 1015 -15.76 6.93 4.30
CA LEU A 1015 -17.14 7.28 3.90
C LEU A 1015 -17.47 6.80 2.49
N CYS A 1016 -16.55 6.99 1.53
CA CYS A 1016 -16.68 6.53 0.15
C CYS A 1016 -16.82 5.01 0.07
N PHE A 1017 -16.03 4.27 0.86
CA PHE A 1017 -16.15 2.81 0.96
C PHE A 1017 -17.50 2.38 1.51
N HIS A 1018 -17.98 3.05 2.57
CA HIS A 1018 -19.30 2.75 3.11
C HIS A 1018 -20.42 3.03 2.09
N ALA A 1019 -20.37 4.19 1.41
CA ALA A 1019 -21.34 4.56 0.39
C ALA A 1019 -21.34 3.58 -0.81
N ALA A 1020 -20.17 3.21 -1.32
CA ALA A 1020 -20.04 2.31 -2.47
C ALA A 1020 -20.57 0.89 -2.18
N SER A 1021 -20.59 0.46 -0.91
CA SER A 1021 -21.08 -0.87 -0.52
C SER A 1021 -22.56 -1.12 -0.86
N PHE A 1022 -23.38 -0.07 -0.97
CA PHE A 1022 -24.80 -0.19 -1.32
C PHE A 1022 -25.04 -0.66 -2.76
N VAL A 1023 -24.04 -0.53 -3.64
CA VAL A 1023 -24.13 -0.92 -5.06
C VAL A 1023 -24.10 -2.44 -5.26
N VAL A 1024 -23.46 -3.17 -4.33
CA VAL A 1024 -23.14 -4.59 -4.51
C VAL A 1024 -24.38 -5.47 -4.58
N TYR A 1025 -25.30 -5.32 -3.62
CA TYR A 1025 -26.44 -6.23 -3.50
C TYR A 1025 -27.42 -6.13 -4.69
N PRO A 1026 -27.82 -4.93 -5.17
CA PRO A 1026 -28.62 -4.81 -6.39
C PRO A 1026 -27.99 -5.49 -7.62
N ILE A 1027 -26.66 -5.43 -7.77
CA ILE A 1027 -25.96 -6.10 -8.87
C ILE A 1027 -26.02 -7.61 -8.71
N VAL A 1028 -25.74 -8.13 -7.50
CA VAL A 1028 -25.78 -9.58 -7.26
C VAL A 1028 -27.17 -10.15 -7.57
N GLU A 1029 -28.25 -9.50 -7.15
CA GLU A 1029 -29.61 -9.97 -7.43
C GLU A 1029 -29.97 -9.88 -8.92
N ARG A 1030 -29.48 -8.87 -9.63
CA ARG A 1030 -29.69 -8.73 -11.08
C ARG A 1030 -28.94 -9.80 -11.86
N CYS A 1031 -27.65 -9.99 -11.56
CA CYS A 1031 -26.76 -10.89 -12.29
C CYS A 1031 -27.04 -12.36 -11.99
N SER A 1032 -27.44 -12.69 -10.77
CA SER A 1032 -27.97 -14.03 -10.41
C SER A 1032 -29.37 -14.30 -10.97
N LYS A 1033 -29.98 -13.33 -11.66
CA LYS A 1033 -31.38 -13.34 -12.12
C LYS A 1033 -32.41 -13.50 -11.01
N PHE A 1034 -32.01 -13.35 -9.75
CA PHE A 1034 -32.90 -13.45 -8.60
C PHE A 1034 -33.91 -12.30 -8.57
N GLN A 1035 -33.50 -11.08 -8.95
CA GLN A 1035 -34.41 -9.95 -9.15
C GLN A 1035 -35.51 -10.28 -10.16
N HIS A 1036 -35.12 -10.90 -11.29
CA HIS A 1036 -36.08 -11.32 -12.32
C HIS A 1036 -37.01 -12.40 -11.79
N LEU A 1037 -36.49 -13.38 -11.06
CA LEU A 1037 -37.29 -14.43 -10.42
C LEU A 1037 -38.32 -13.84 -9.44
N GLN A 1038 -37.91 -12.89 -8.59
CA GLN A 1038 -38.83 -12.19 -7.68
C GLN A 1038 -39.94 -11.44 -8.42
N MET A 1039 -39.61 -10.75 -9.51
CA MET A 1039 -40.62 -10.09 -10.35
C MET A 1039 -41.58 -11.09 -10.99
N MET A 1040 -41.09 -12.27 -11.42
CA MET A 1040 -41.91 -13.36 -11.96
C MET A 1040 -42.86 -13.97 -10.91
N THR A 1041 -42.51 -13.90 -9.61
CA THR A 1041 -43.42 -14.33 -8.52
C THR A 1041 -44.55 -13.33 -8.21
N GLY A 1042 -44.59 -12.17 -8.88
CA GLY A 1042 -45.66 -11.17 -8.74
C GLY A 1042 -45.32 -9.97 -7.85
N VAL A 1043 -44.08 -9.85 -7.37
CA VAL A 1043 -43.61 -8.66 -6.64
C VAL A 1043 -43.51 -7.48 -7.60
N SER A 1044 -44.23 -6.40 -7.30
CA SER A 1044 -44.12 -5.17 -8.11
C SER A 1044 -42.73 -4.54 -7.96
N GLY A 1045 -42.17 -4.00 -9.04
CA GLY A 1045 -40.85 -3.35 -9.00
C GLY A 1045 -40.76 -2.19 -7.98
N ALA A 1046 -41.85 -1.46 -7.75
CA ALA A 1046 -41.90 -0.39 -6.76
C ALA A 1046 -41.72 -0.91 -5.31
N VAL A 1047 -42.35 -2.04 -4.97
CA VAL A 1047 -42.22 -2.66 -3.65
C VAL A 1047 -40.81 -3.20 -3.44
N TYR A 1048 -40.20 -3.80 -4.48
CA TYR A 1048 -38.80 -4.24 -4.44
C TYR A 1048 -37.85 -3.09 -4.12
N TRP A 1049 -37.91 -1.99 -4.88
CA TRP A 1049 -37.00 -0.85 -4.68
C TRP A 1049 -37.26 -0.13 -3.35
N LEU A 1050 -38.52 0.02 -2.94
CA LEU A 1050 -38.85 0.65 -1.67
C LEU A 1050 -38.38 -0.18 -0.47
N SER A 1051 -38.55 -1.51 -0.52
CA SER A 1051 -38.06 -2.42 0.53
C SER A 1051 -36.54 -2.36 0.65
N ASN A 1052 -35.83 -2.37 -0.48
CA ASN A 1052 -34.37 -2.25 -0.49
C ASN A 1052 -33.92 -0.88 0.02
N PHE A 1053 -34.56 0.21 -0.42
CA PHE A 1053 -34.26 1.56 0.03
C PHE A 1053 -34.44 1.74 1.54
N ILE A 1054 -35.56 1.28 2.11
CA ILE A 1054 -35.80 1.36 3.56
C ILE A 1054 -34.74 0.57 4.33
N PHE A 1055 -34.39 -0.63 3.87
CA PHE A 1055 -33.35 -1.43 4.52
C PHE A 1055 -31.98 -0.74 4.46
N ASP A 1056 -31.59 -0.25 3.28
CA ASP A 1056 -30.28 0.38 3.08
C ASP A 1056 -30.18 1.74 3.78
N THR A 1057 -31.26 2.49 3.93
CA THR A 1057 -31.28 3.74 4.70
C THR A 1057 -31.20 3.52 6.21
N LEU A 1058 -31.89 2.51 6.75
CA LEU A 1058 -31.73 2.10 8.15
C LEU A 1058 -30.28 1.66 8.42
N LEU A 1059 -29.70 0.93 7.47
CA LEU A 1059 -28.33 0.47 7.55
C LEU A 1059 -27.31 1.60 7.32
N ALA A 1060 -27.65 2.64 6.56
CA ALA A 1060 -26.84 3.86 6.47
C ALA A 1060 -26.84 4.63 7.81
N ALA A 1061 -28.01 4.73 8.46
CA ALA A 1061 -28.15 5.44 9.73
C ALA A 1061 -27.35 4.80 10.88
N SER A 1062 -27.15 3.48 10.87
CA SER A 1062 -26.30 2.82 11.87
C SER A 1062 -24.80 3.17 11.75
N CYS A 1063 -24.37 3.80 10.66
CA CYS A 1063 -23.02 4.37 10.55
C CYS A 1063 -22.77 5.48 11.55
N ALA A 1064 -23.77 6.33 11.81
CA ALA A 1064 -23.59 7.45 12.73
C ALA A 1064 -23.12 6.97 14.12
N VAL A 1065 -23.64 5.83 14.58
CA VAL A 1065 -23.29 5.17 15.86
C VAL A 1065 -21.84 4.64 15.85
N ILE A 1066 -21.35 4.19 14.71
CA ILE A 1066 -20.02 3.59 14.54
C ILE A 1066 -18.92 4.65 14.40
N PHE A 1067 -19.26 5.87 13.97
CA PHE A 1067 -18.34 6.98 13.77
C PHE A 1067 -18.26 7.93 15.00
N VAL A 1068 -19.15 7.78 15.99
CA VAL A 1068 -19.06 8.53 17.27
C VAL A 1068 -17.77 8.23 18.05
N PRO A 1069 -17.29 6.98 18.20
CA PRO A 1069 -16.06 6.70 18.93
C PRO A 1069 -14.83 7.39 18.32
N THR A 1070 -14.74 7.49 17.00
CA THR A 1070 -13.64 8.20 16.31
C THR A 1070 -13.68 9.72 16.54
N ILE A 1071 -14.87 10.30 16.75
CA ILE A 1071 -15.03 11.70 17.16
C ILE A 1071 -14.65 11.87 18.63
N CYS A 1072 -15.00 10.92 19.49
CA CYS A 1072 -14.68 10.96 20.93
C CYS A 1072 -13.17 10.93 21.22
N PHE A 1073 -12.35 10.35 20.34
CA PHE A 1073 -10.89 10.37 20.49
C PHE A 1073 -10.23 11.67 20.00
N SER A 1074 -10.93 12.49 19.22
CA SER A 1074 -10.39 13.74 18.70
C SER A 1074 -10.70 14.92 19.63
N HIS A 1075 -9.69 15.42 20.35
CA HIS A 1075 -9.83 16.48 21.36
C HIS A 1075 -10.45 17.80 20.84
N ARG A 1076 -10.41 18.06 19.51
CA ARG A 1076 -11.01 19.26 18.89
C ARG A 1076 -12.53 19.22 18.80
N TYR A 1077 -13.12 18.05 18.55
CA TYR A 1077 -14.56 17.94 18.25
C TYR A 1077 -15.41 17.57 19.47
N THR A 1078 -14.77 17.24 20.61
CA THR A 1078 -15.43 16.83 21.86
C THR A 1078 -15.74 17.97 22.81
N GLN A 1079 -15.26 19.20 22.55
CA GLN A 1079 -15.41 20.31 23.49
C GLN A 1079 -16.84 20.86 23.60
N LYS A 1080 -17.65 20.78 22.53
CA LYS A 1080 -19.06 21.22 22.54
C LYS A 1080 -19.99 20.13 22.02
N ALA A 1081 -21.07 19.86 22.75
CA ALA A 1081 -22.08 18.85 22.38
C ALA A 1081 -22.77 19.13 21.03
N GLU A 1082 -22.82 20.40 20.62
CA GLU A 1082 -23.40 20.85 19.35
C GLU A 1082 -22.66 20.28 18.13
N TYR A 1083 -21.33 20.21 18.17
CA TYR A 1083 -20.54 19.67 17.06
C TYR A 1083 -20.77 18.17 16.87
N ILE A 1084 -20.92 17.43 17.97
CA ILE A 1084 -21.23 15.99 17.93
C ILE A 1084 -22.60 15.74 17.29
N ALA A 1085 -23.60 16.54 17.65
CA ALA A 1085 -24.94 16.45 17.07
C ALA A 1085 -24.94 16.81 15.58
N MET A 1086 -24.21 17.86 15.19
CA MET A 1086 -24.10 18.30 13.80
C MET A 1086 -23.39 17.25 12.92
N LEU A 1087 -22.30 16.65 13.41
CA LEU A 1087 -21.58 15.57 12.73
C LEU A 1087 -22.44 14.31 12.58
N ALA A 1088 -23.15 13.90 13.64
CA ALA A 1088 -24.05 12.74 13.58
C ALA A 1088 -25.16 12.95 12.53
N LEU A 1089 -25.74 14.15 12.46
CA LEU A 1089 -26.76 14.48 11.48
C LEU A 1089 -26.19 14.52 10.05
N LEU A 1090 -24.98 15.05 9.87
CA LEU A 1090 -24.27 15.05 8.59
C LEU A 1090 -24.03 13.64 8.05
N PHE A 1091 -23.60 12.69 8.90
CA PHE A 1091 -23.38 11.29 8.47
C PHE A 1091 -24.67 10.58 8.07
N VAL A 1092 -25.76 10.81 8.80
CA VAL A 1092 -27.09 10.27 8.44
C VAL A 1092 -27.56 10.86 7.11
N ALA A 1093 -27.44 12.18 6.93
CA ALA A 1093 -27.81 12.86 5.69
C ALA A 1093 -26.96 12.39 4.49
N HIS A 1094 -25.65 12.20 4.69
CA HIS A 1094 -24.74 11.66 3.68
C HIS A 1094 -25.19 10.27 3.22
N GLY A 1095 -25.44 9.36 4.17
CA GLY A 1095 -25.93 8.01 3.87
C GLY A 1095 -27.26 8.01 3.08
N LEU A 1096 -28.21 8.86 3.48
CA LEU A 1096 -29.50 9.04 2.77
C LEU A 1096 -29.32 9.55 1.34
N SER A 1097 -28.37 10.45 1.10
CA SER A 1097 -28.11 11.03 -0.23
C SER A 1097 -27.46 10.05 -1.20
N MET A 1098 -26.61 9.12 -0.71
CA MET A 1098 -25.82 8.23 -1.55
C MET A 1098 -26.57 6.98 -2.03
N VAL A 1099 -27.52 6.46 -1.25
CA VAL A 1099 -28.26 5.23 -1.59
C VAL A 1099 -28.98 5.32 -2.94
N PRO A 1100 -29.77 6.38 -3.26
CA PRO A 1100 -30.41 6.51 -4.56
C PRO A 1100 -29.42 6.56 -5.73
N PHE A 1101 -28.30 7.26 -5.57
CA PHE A 1101 -27.26 7.35 -6.58
C PHE A 1101 -26.62 5.98 -6.85
N CYS A 1102 -26.33 5.22 -5.79
CA CYS A 1102 -25.81 3.86 -5.89
C CYS A 1102 -26.74 2.91 -6.65
N TYR A 1103 -28.06 3.03 -6.47
CA TYR A 1103 -29.03 2.23 -7.23
C TYR A 1103 -29.03 2.57 -8.72
N LEU A 1104 -28.91 3.85 -9.07
CA LEU A 1104 -28.78 4.26 -10.46
C LEU A 1104 -27.49 3.68 -11.06
N ALA A 1105 -26.36 3.83 -10.36
CA ALA A 1105 -25.07 3.33 -10.77
C ALA A 1105 -25.05 1.81 -10.92
N SER A 1106 -25.76 1.06 -10.08
CA SER A 1106 -25.85 -0.41 -10.13
C SER A 1106 -26.33 -0.95 -11.48
N THR A 1107 -27.08 -0.16 -12.25
CA THR A 1107 -27.57 -0.56 -13.58
C THR A 1107 -26.45 -0.63 -14.63
N LEU A 1108 -25.38 0.14 -14.45
CA LEU A 1108 -24.24 0.24 -15.36
C LEU A 1108 -23.27 -0.95 -15.26
N PHE A 1109 -23.32 -1.72 -14.17
CA PHE A 1109 -22.30 -2.72 -13.86
C PHE A 1109 -22.83 -4.16 -13.83
N CYS A 1110 -22.19 -5.07 -14.55
CA CYS A 1110 -22.51 -6.50 -14.51
C CYS A 1110 -21.79 -7.26 -13.40
N ASP A 1111 -20.79 -6.66 -12.74
CA ASP A 1111 -19.99 -7.34 -11.71
C ASP A 1111 -19.94 -6.51 -10.42
N SER A 1112 -20.34 -7.13 -9.31
CA SER A 1112 -20.54 -6.44 -8.03
C SER A 1112 -19.24 -5.94 -7.40
N SER A 1113 -18.18 -6.74 -7.48
CA SER A 1113 -16.87 -6.39 -6.92
C SER A 1113 -16.23 -5.23 -7.69
N PHE A 1114 -16.34 -5.23 -9.02
CA PHE A 1114 -15.84 -4.16 -9.87
C PHE A 1114 -16.58 -2.85 -9.66
N ALA A 1115 -17.91 -2.93 -9.50
CA ALA A 1115 -18.73 -1.77 -9.21
C ALA A 1115 -18.36 -1.12 -7.87
N LEU A 1116 -18.17 -1.92 -6.81
CA LEU A 1116 -17.73 -1.41 -5.50
C LEU A 1116 -16.47 -0.56 -5.65
N SER A 1117 -15.47 -1.10 -6.33
CA SER A 1117 -14.18 -0.49 -6.54
C SER A 1117 -14.21 0.81 -7.31
N ILE A 1118 -14.88 0.84 -8.46
CA ILE A 1118 -15.01 2.05 -9.27
C ILE A 1118 -15.79 3.12 -8.52
N MET A 1119 -16.83 2.72 -7.79
CA MET A 1119 -17.63 3.67 -7.02
C MET A 1119 -16.83 4.30 -5.88
N VAL A 1120 -15.98 3.54 -5.18
CA VAL A 1120 -15.05 4.11 -4.17
C VAL A 1120 -14.13 5.15 -4.80
N ILE A 1121 -13.50 4.81 -5.94
CA ILE A 1121 -12.58 5.71 -6.64
C ILE A 1121 -13.32 6.96 -7.14
N PHE A 1122 -14.47 6.79 -7.76
CA PHE A 1122 -15.30 7.87 -8.29
C PHE A 1122 -15.77 8.84 -7.19
N PHE A 1123 -16.25 8.30 -6.06
CA PHE A 1123 -16.64 9.13 -4.92
C PHE A 1123 -15.45 9.85 -4.29
N PHE A 1124 -14.30 9.18 -4.19
CA PHE A 1124 -13.08 9.78 -3.66
C PHE A 1124 -12.62 10.96 -4.53
N PHE A 1125 -12.54 10.78 -5.85
CA PHE A 1125 -12.15 11.88 -6.77
C PHE A 1125 -13.16 13.02 -6.78
N ILE A 1126 -14.48 12.74 -6.71
CA ILE A 1126 -15.48 13.82 -6.60
C ILE A 1126 -15.29 14.57 -5.28
N GLY A 1127 -15.03 13.86 -4.18
CA GLY A 1127 -14.73 14.45 -2.88
C GLY A 1127 -13.52 15.39 -2.94
N GLU A 1128 -12.40 14.91 -3.48
CA GLU A 1128 -11.16 15.70 -3.58
C GLU A 1128 -11.31 16.90 -4.53
N VAL A 1129 -11.90 16.72 -5.72
CA VAL A 1129 -12.11 17.82 -6.68
C VAL A 1129 -13.05 18.89 -6.10
N THR A 1130 -14.08 18.48 -5.36
CA THR A 1130 -14.94 19.47 -4.69
C THR A 1130 -14.19 20.16 -3.56
N GLN A 1131 -13.37 19.45 -2.79
CA GLN A 1131 -12.52 20.05 -1.76
C GLN A 1131 -11.56 21.09 -2.32
N GLU A 1132 -10.87 20.82 -3.44
CA GLU A 1132 -9.98 21.79 -4.11
C GLU A 1132 -10.71 23.00 -4.71
N VAL A 1133 -11.97 22.84 -5.14
CA VAL A 1133 -12.77 23.96 -5.69
C VAL A 1133 -13.35 24.86 -4.58
N TYR A 1134 -13.55 24.31 -3.38
CA TYR A 1134 -14.06 25.05 -2.22
C TYR A 1134 -12.96 25.70 -1.36
N MET A 1135 -11.74 25.16 -1.42
CA MET A 1135 -10.52 25.78 -0.87
C MET A 1135 -10.04 26.90 -1.77
#